data_AF-A0A820KX46-F1
#
_entry.id   AF-A0A820KX46-F1
#
_cell.length_a   1.000
_cell.length_b   1.000
_cell.length_c   1.000
_cell.angle_alpha   90.00
_cell.angle_beta   90.00
_cell.angle_gamma   90.00
#
_symmetry.space_group_name_H-M   'P 1'
#
loop_
_entity.id
_entity.type
_entity.pdbx_description
1 polymer ?
#
loop_
_entity_poly.entity_id
_entity_poly.type
_entity_poly.pdbx_seq_one_letter_code
_entity_poly.pdbx_strand_id
1 'polypeptide(L)'
;MPLNATKFNTSWLQKVDTDGTPVNRWLKQGAKPSSFVCTLCKSGDLYCGNKGWQSIECHMNNKKHRDNLKLIKENSTFIVQTEPNHTQAEPGYASSNNSMITLAPETKNINFSDHVTRAETLWTMNAARQGYSYLSCDESDDLFRRMFPDSQIAQEFKMERTKLSYVVSHGLGPFFHRNLVEDIKQCERFVLCFDEQKNYQNNKQLDIFLKYWSMKNQGVVTRYYKSVLLGHAPAHVIRDSIVNSFRTDGIDIKRLLMIGRDNPNVNKTVEKLIDQELKKVGGELLKVGSCHIHVIHNAFKSGTTTSHWDVQDFCIDLWSWFHISPARKEDFVKLAEALNEAVEKNILYFVCTRWVLPAQWEILNEYFLVYLPENAKAQIKSNKKYNSIKSYLSSNVSRTRLLFISYLCRVVFDKFLTFFQKNSPMIHLLYEELSNLYRIVLLSFLTSEYVGNKQGNDLLLIDPKLSEKQLNDKQIRIGEEARKSLTLLSKDEKEEFFRDVRNIFQSIAFYLKSNLPLNNLFLRDLKIFGPSYRSDPESIDAIIRIGRFVPGLLSSNEIDLLSNEWLMYSTEMIDDSWIIKRKYKGLQEQEHIEYHEIDYYWNKVLSIVVVNGHPKYPTLSKLVKNILIMSHGNADVERGFSINGNILTEERSLLSEKSINGLRTISDGVQFLGSGSVHKVPTNIDMLRAVQKSAALYKEEAMKMKALALAQQQENEQLQHMETEKRKLSEQEQEQMLKYKKLQSEHKIAQLLLDEGNQRIENSLKKGDLADLHAAYALNKSGIKKLKVIDEEMTKIMKEISAIQQKRAQAEREPPKKKRKLTVEPVLTRNEHIYGN
;
A
#
# COMPACT_ATOMS: atom_id res chain seq x y z
N MET A 1 -54.56 51.06 -15.87
CA MET A 1 -53.81 50.14 -14.98
C MET A 1 -53.64 50.84 -13.63
N PRO A 2 -53.84 50.17 -12.48
CA PRO A 2 -53.77 50.85 -11.19
C PRO A 2 -52.35 51.38 -10.96
N LEU A 3 -52.25 52.64 -10.55
CA LEU A 3 -51.00 53.42 -10.42
C LEU A 3 -50.04 52.91 -9.33
N ASN A 4 -50.41 51.90 -8.54
CA ASN A 4 -49.62 51.33 -7.44
C ASN A 4 -49.66 49.80 -7.43
N ALA A 5 -48.98 49.14 -8.38
CA ALA A 5 -48.85 47.68 -8.37
C ALA A 5 -47.77 47.22 -7.36
N THR A 6 -48.09 46.25 -6.51
CA THR A 6 -47.15 45.69 -5.52
C THR A 6 -45.98 44.99 -6.21
N LYS A 7 -44.74 45.35 -5.85
CA LYS A 7 -43.53 44.70 -6.35
C LYS A 7 -43.18 43.46 -5.53
N PHE A 8 -42.51 42.49 -6.15
CA PHE A 8 -41.95 41.33 -5.49
C PHE A 8 -40.95 41.77 -4.43
N ASN A 9 -41.10 41.27 -3.20
CA ASN A 9 -40.23 41.60 -2.08
C ASN A 9 -39.36 40.40 -1.72
N THR A 10 -38.04 40.56 -1.74
CA THR A 10 -37.07 39.47 -1.46
C THR A 10 -37.19 38.93 -0.03
N SER A 11 -37.71 39.69 0.93
CA SER A 11 -38.00 39.19 2.29
C SER A 11 -39.02 38.06 2.30
N TRP A 12 -39.86 37.94 1.27
CA TRP A 12 -40.80 36.84 1.13
C TRP A 12 -40.12 35.48 1.00
N LEU A 13 -38.86 35.43 0.53
CA LEU A 13 -38.08 34.21 0.42
C LEU A 13 -37.70 33.61 1.79
N GLN A 14 -37.80 34.39 2.87
CA GLN A 14 -37.53 33.94 4.23
C GLN A 14 -38.77 33.32 4.91
N LYS A 15 -39.94 33.35 4.25
CA LYS A 15 -41.17 32.75 4.77
C LYS A 15 -41.23 31.24 4.53
N VAL A 16 -42.16 30.58 5.20
CA VAL A 16 -42.49 29.17 5.00
C VAL A 16 -43.86 29.02 4.33
N ASP A 17 -44.06 27.93 3.60
CA ASP A 17 -45.38 27.54 3.09
C ASP A 17 -46.25 26.87 4.16
N THR A 18 -47.47 26.48 3.79
CA THR A 18 -48.44 25.87 4.71
C THR A 18 -47.98 24.58 5.35
N ASP A 19 -46.95 23.93 4.81
CA ASP A 19 -46.40 22.67 5.31
C ASP A 19 -45.02 22.86 5.98
N GLY A 20 -44.67 24.10 6.35
CA GLY A 20 -43.43 24.46 7.04
C GLY A 20 -42.18 24.47 6.15
N THR A 21 -42.33 24.40 4.83
CA THR A 21 -41.19 24.37 3.89
C THR A 21 -40.76 25.81 3.55
N PRO A 22 -39.46 26.15 3.60
CA PRO A 22 -38.99 27.46 3.18
C PRO A 22 -39.36 27.75 1.71
N VAL A 23 -40.05 28.87 1.45
CA VAL A 23 -40.57 29.16 0.11
C VAL A 23 -39.47 29.50 -0.90
N ASN A 24 -38.27 29.90 -0.44
CA ASN A 24 -37.10 30.10 -1.31
C ASN A 24 -36.68 28.85 -2.10
N ARG A 25 -37.13 27.66 -1.69
CA ARG A 25 -36.88 26.41 -2.43
C ARG A 25 -37.62 26.36 -3.75
N TRP A 26 -38.73 27.09 -3.89
CA TRP A 26 -39.58 27.03 -5.07
C TRP A 26 -39.99 28.37 -5.67
N LEU A 27 -39.92 29.45 -4.90
CA LEU A 27 -40.32 30.80 -5.31
C LEU A 27 -39.11 31.59 -5.82
N LYS A 28 -39.25 32.19 -7.01
CA LYS A 28 -38.27 33.13 -7.58
C LYS A 28 -38.98 34.41 -8.04
N GLN A 29 -38.23 35.51 -8.13
CA GLN A 29 -38.72 36.71 -8.79
C GLN A 29 -38.90 36.44 -10.31
N GLY A 30 -40.01 36.90 -10.87
CA GLY A 30 -40.30 36.77 -12.31
C GLY A 30 -39.68 37.90 -13.14
N ALA A 31 -39.88 37.88 -14.45
CA ALA A 31 -39.22 38.83 -15.35
C ALA A 31 -39.69 40.28 -15.13
N LYS A 32 -40.91 40.48 -14.62
CA LYS A 32 -41.45 41.81 -14.25
C LYS A 32 -41.32 42.03 -12.74
N PRO A 33 -41.08 43.28 -12.27
CA PRO A 33 -41.00 43.59 -10.84
C PRO A 33 -42.23 43.19 -10.03
N SER A 34 -43.41 43.09 -10.64
CA SER A 34 -44.67 42.68 -10.01
C SER A 34 -45.06 41.23 -10.37
N SER A 35 -44.07 40.37 -10.61
CA SER A 35 -44.28 38.96 -10.96
C SER A 35 -43.35 38.01 -10.20
N PHE A 36 -43.74 36.74 -10.10
CA PHE A 36 -42.98 35.66 -9.48
C PHE A 36 -43.10 34.36 -10.30
N VAL A 37 -42.14 33.46 -10.13
CA VAL A 37 -42.09 32.16 -10.79
C VAL A 37 -42.06 31.07 -9.72
N CYS A 38 -42.84 30.01 -9.95
CA CYS A 38 -42.79 28.80 -9.15
C CYS A 38 -42.03 27.71 -9.92
N THR A 39 -40.87 27.30 -9.44
CA THR A 39 -40.06 26.25 -10.06
C THR A 39 -40.73 24.86 -9.99
N LEU A 40 -41.59 24.63 -8.99
CA LEU A 40 -42.34 23.38 -8.83
C LEU A 40 -43.46 23.21 -9.86
N CYS A 41 -44.22 24.26 -10.14
CA CYS A 41 -45.37 24.19 -11.03
C CYS A 41 -45.01 24.36 -12.51
N LYS A 42 -43.75 24.77 -12.79
CA LYS A 42 -43.28 25.24 -14.11
C LYS A 42 -44.23 26.24 -14.77
N SER A 43 -45.00 26.96 -13.95
CA SER A 43 -45.85 28.04 -14.39
C SER A 43 -44.92 29.21 -14.70
N GLY A 44 -45.05 29.81 -15.89
CA GLY A 44 -44.35 31.03 -16.26
C GLY A 44 -44.64 32.20 -15.31
N ASP A 45 -44.27 33.42 -15.68
CA ASP A 45 -44.43 34.59 -14.80
C ASP A 45 -45.87 34.76 -14.27
N LEU A 46 -46.05 34.56 -12.97
CA LEU A 46 -47.29 34.76 -12.23
C LEU A 46 -47.33 36.17 -11.66
N TYR A 47 -48.49 36.82 -11.70
CA TYR A 47 -48.62 38.22 -11.30
C TYR A 47 -48.94 38.38 -9.81
N CYS A 48 -48.16 39.19 -9.08
CA CYS A 48 -48.42 39.56 -7.68
C CYS A 48 -48.81 41.03 -7.48
N GLY A 49 -48.90 41.83 -8.55
CA GLY A 49 -49.15 43.27 -8.45
C GLY A 49 -50.50 43.68 -7.83
N ASN A 50 -51.51 42.81 -7.87
CA ASN A 50 -52.85 43.10 -7.32
C ASN A 50 -52.99 42.80 -5.83
N LYS A 51 -52.31 41.77 -5.31
CA LYS A 51 -52.50 41.27 -3.92
C LYS A 51 -51.19 40.93 -3.18
N GLY A 52 -50.03 41.23 -3.75
CA GLY A 52 -48.72 40.99 -3.14
C GLY A 52 -48.52 39.53 -2.70
N TRP A 53 -48.13 39.35 -1.43
CA TRP A 53 -47.90 38.03 -0.83
C TRP A 53 -49.13 37.11 -0.87
N GLN A 54 -50.35 37.65 -0.79
CA GLN A 54 -51.57 36.83 -0.86
C GLN A 54 -51.72 36.11 -2.22
N SER A 55 -51.15 36.67 -3.30
CA SER A 55 -51.10 35.97 -4.59
C SER A 55 -50.22 34.71 -4.54
N ILE A 56 -49.16 34.74 -3.72
CA ILE A 56 -48.23 33.62 -3.53
C ILE A 56 -48.87 32.59 -2.58
N GLU A 57 -49.57 33.02 -1.53
CA GLU A 57 -50.36 32.14 -0.65
C GLU A 57 -51.47 31.41 -1.41
N CYS A 58 -52.18 32.11 -2.29
CA CYS A 58 -53.19 31.50 -3.15
C CYS A 58 -52.56 30.48 -4.11
N HIS A 59 -51.35 30.73 -4.61
CA HIS A 59 -50.64 29.81 -5.48
C HIS A 59 -50.18 28.54 -4.75
N MET A 60 -49.54 28.67 -3.58
CA MET A 60 -49.06 27.50 -2.81
C MET A 60 -50.22 26.61 -2.33
N ASN A 61 -51.41 27.19 -2.14
CA ASN A 61 -52.62 26.46 -1.79
C ASN A 61 -53.32 25.78 -2.98
N ASN A 62 -52.83 26.00 -4.21
CA ASN A 62 -53.37 25.33 -5.39
C ASN A 62 -53.03 23.83 -5.36
N LYS A 63 -54.00 22.97 -5.70
CA LYS A 63 -53.85 21.52 -5.77
C LYS A 63 -52.61 21.08 -6.55
N LYS A 64 -52.34 21.69 -7.71
CA LYS A 64 -51.16 21.35 -8.55
C LYS A 64 -49.84 21.62 -7.82
N HIS A 65 -49.77 22.70 -7.05
CA HIS A 65 -48.57 23.02 -6.27
C HIS A 65 -48.36 22.02 -5.14
N ARG A 66 -49.43 21.72 -4.37
CA ARG A 66 -49.38 20.75 -3.27
C ARG A 66 -49.01 19.35 -3.73
N ASP A 67 -49.56 18.89 -4.84
CA ASP A 67 -49.26 17.56 -5.41
C ASP A 67 -47.78 17.47 -5.83
N ASN A 68 -47.25 18.52 -6.49
CA ASN A 68 -45.84 18.58 -6.87
C ASN A 68 -44.90 18.69 -5.65
N LEU A 69 -45.31 19.41 -4.60
CA LEU A 69 -44.52 19.54 -3.37
C LEU A 69 -44.46 18.20 -2.62
N LYS A 70 -45.56 17.42 -2.59
CA LYS A 70 -45.59 16.06 -2.03
C LYS A 70 -44.68 15.11 -2.79
N LEU A 71 -44.75 15.09 -4.13
CA LEU A 71 -43.85 14.29 -4.97
C LEU A 71 -42.37 14.61 -4.73
N ILE A 72 -42.04 15.89 -4.50
CA ILE A 72 -40.66 16.24 -4.13
C ILE A 72 -40.33 15.79 -2.72
N LYS A 73 -41.20 15.95 -1.71
CA LYS A 73 -40.93 15.45 -0.36
C LYS A 73 -40.72 13.93 -0.32
N GLU A 74 -41.49 13.18 -1.08
CA GLU A 74 -41.35 11.72 -1.23
C GLU A 74 -40.06 11.32 -1.98
N ASN A 75 -39.59 12.14 -2.92
CA ASN A 75 -38.29 11.97 -3.60
C ASN A 75 -37.09 12.60 -2.84
N SER A 76 -37.34 13.44 -1.82
CA SER A 76 -36.34 14.26 -1.11
C SER A 76 -36.10 13.82 0.33
N THR A 77 -36.63 12.68 0.77
CA THR A 77 -36.31 12.05 2.06
C THR A 77 -34.85 11.60 2.20
N PHE A 78 -33.95 11.98 1.28
CA PHE A 78 -32.50 11.84 1.42
C PHE A 78 -31.73 13.16 1.23
N ILE A 79 -32.30 14.30 1.65
CA ILE A 79 -31.50 15.51 1.92
C ILE A 79 -31.59 15.85 3.41
N VAL A 80 -30.51 15.48 4.10
CA VAL A 80 -30.04 15.88 5.44
C VAL A 80 -30.77 17.12 6.01
N GLN A 81 -31.58 16.90 7.05
CA GLN A 81 -31.81 17.92 8.08
C GLN A 81 -30.68 17.79 9.10
N THR A 82 -29.74 18.74 9.11
CA THR A 82 -28.95 19.03 10.31
C THR A 82 -29.61 20.19 11.03
N GLU A 83 -30.38 19.91 12.08
CA GLU A 83 -30.59 20.87 13.16
C GLU A 83 -29.58 20.58 14.28
N PRO A 84 -29.03 21.60 14.94
CA PRO A 84 -28.07 21.44 16.03
C PRO A 84 -28.82 21.14 17.33
N ASN A 85 -29.02 19.85 17.66
CA ASN A 85 -29.46 19.47 19.00
C ASN A 85 -28.25 19.26 19.91
N HIS A 86 -28.12 20.18 20.87
CA HIS A 86 -27.32 20.03 22.08
C HIS A 86 -27.72 18.76 22.84
N THR A 87 -26.86 17.75 22.86
CA THR A 87 -26.78 16.79 23.98
C THR A 87 -25.41 16.13 24.00
N GLN A 88 -24.83 16.04 25.20
CA GLN A 88 -23.48 15.57 25.49
C GLN A 88 -23.35 14.04 25.33
N ALA A 89 -22.33 13.56 24.60
CA ALA A 89 -21.60 12.31 24.85
C ALA A 89 -20.40 12.11 23.88
N GLU A 90 -19.23 11.92 24.49
CA GLU A 90 -17.91 11.33 24.13
C GLU A 90 -17.21 11.49 22.75
N PRO A 91 -15.86 11.72 22.72
CA PRO A 91 -15.12 12.06 21.51
C PRO A 91 -14.42 10.86 20.87
N GLY A 92 -14.90 10.45 19.69
CA GLY A 92 -14.19 9.59 18.74
C GLY A 92 -13.72 10.38 17.53
N TYR A 93 -12.43 10.31 17.20
CA TYR A 93 -11.77 11.01 16.10
C TYR A 93 -12.43 10.75 14.74
N ALA A 94 -13.06 11.78 14.16
CA ALA A 94 -13.41 11.85 12.75
C ALA A 94 -13.19 13.28 12.23
N SER A 95 -12.04 13.52 11.60
CA SER A 95 -11.79 14.76 10.85
C SER A 95 -12.61 14.72 9.56
N SER A 96 -13.54 15.67 9.39
CA SER A 96 -14.24 15.87 8.12
C SER A 96 -14.22 17.35 7.75
N ASN A 97 -13.39 17.69 6.75
CA ASN A 97 -13.51 18.92 5.98
C ASN A 97 -14.31 18.58 4.72
N ASN A 98 -15.62 18.81 4.76
CA ASN A 98 -16.46 18.77 3.55
C ASN A 98 -16.32 20.10 2.81
N SER A 99 -15.38 20.20 1.87
CA SER A 99 -15.51 21.15 0.77
C SER A 99 -16.43 20.54 -0.28
N MET A 100 -17.56 21.20 -0.55
CA MET A 100 -18.55 20.76 -1.53
C MET A 100 -17.92 20.64 -2.93
N ILE A 101 -17.77 19.40 -3.40
CA ILE A 101 -17.52 19.09 -4.80
C ILE A 101 -18.73 19.58 -5.59
N THR A 102 -18.63 20.73 -6.23
CA THR A 102 -19.64 21.20 -7.18
C THR A 102 -19.22 20.76 -8.58
N LEU A 103 -19.42 19.47 -8.88
CA LEU A 103 -19.47 19.03 -10.27
C LEU A 103 -20.82 19.49 -10.82
N ALA A 104 -20.80 20.32 -11.85
CA ALA A 104 -22.01 20.75 -12.54
C ALA A 104 -22.85 19.52 -12.95
N PRO A 105 -24.16 19.49 -12.69
CA PRO A 105 -24.99 18.39 -13.11
C PRO A 105 -25.19 18.49 -14.62
N GLU A 106 -24.44 17.70 -15.38
CA GLU A 106 -24.83 17.40 -16.76
C GLU A 106 -26.14 16.61 -16.71
N THR A 107 -27.26 17.29 -16.95
CA THR A 107 -28.58 16.67 -17.07
C THR A 107 -28.67 15.91 -18.40
N LYS A 108 -28.10 14.71 -18.45
CA LYS A 108 -28.53 13.66 -19.38
C LYS A 108 -29.63 12.85 -18.68
N ASN A 109 -30.74 12.58 -19.37
CA ASN A 109 -31.84 11.75 -18.86
C ASN A 109 -31.27 10.41 -18.38
N ILE A 110 -31.37 10.15 -17.07
CA ILE A 110 -30.97 8.89 -16.44
C ILE A 110 -32.09 7.89 -16.72
N ASN A 111 -31.77 6.77 -17.38
CA ASN A 111 -32.75 5.72 -17.63
C ASN A 111 -32.97 4.86 -16.38
N PHE A 112 -34.08 4.14 -16.29
CA PHE A 112 -34.35 3.24 -15.16
C PHE A 112 -33.21 2.22 -14.93
N SER A 113 -32.64 1.68 -16.02
CA SER A 113 -31.48 0.77 -15.97
C SER A 113 -30.25 1.39 -15.30
N ASP A 114 -30.08 2.71 -15.38
CA ASP A 114 -28.95 3.41 -14.75
C ASP A 114 -29.15 3.50 -13.23
N HIS A 115 -30.39 3.57 -12.75
CA HIS A 115 -30.70 3.48 -11.31
C HIS A 115 -30.37 2.09 -10.75
N VAL A 116 -30.69 1.02 -11.49
CA VAL A 116 -30.30 -0.36 -11.13
C VAL A 116 -28.77 -0.50 -11.11
N THR A 117 -28.11 -0.03 -12.17
CA THR A 117 -26.63 -0.03 -12.26
C THR A 117 -26.01 0.76 -11.11
N ARG A 118 -26.62 1.87 -10.70
CA ARG A 118 -26.14 2.67 -9.56
C ARG A 118 -26.24 1.90 -8.25
N ALA A 119 -27.33 1.17 -8.00
CA ALA A 119 -27.45 0.31 -6.83
C ALA A 119 -26.37 -0.77 -6.81
N GLU A 120 -26.14 -1.43 -7.94
CA GLU A 120 -25.07 -2.43 -8.13
C GLU A 120 -23.67 -1.85 -7.93
N THR A 121 -23.46 -0.61 -8.37
CA THR A 121 -22.21 0.15 -8.18
C THR A 121 -21.96 0.41 -6.69
N LEU A 122 -22.98 0.90 -5.97
CA LEU A 122 -22.91 1.15 -4.52
C LEU A 122 -22.65 -0.15 -3.75
N TRP A 123 -23.35 -1.23 -4.09
CA TRP A 123 -23.13 -2.53 -3.47
C TRP A 123 -21.70 -3.03 -3.69
N THR A 124 -21.18 -2.92 -4.92
CA THR A 124 -19.81 -3.32 -5.23
C THR A 124 -18.78 -2.53 -4.43
N MET A 125 -18.95 -1.21 -4.34
CA MET A 125 -18.10 -0.35 -3.52
C MET A 125 -18.14 -0.74 -2.04
N ASN A 126 -19.32 -1.08 -1.52
CA ASN A 126 -19.49 -1.55 -0.15
C ASN A 126 -18.81 -2.90 0.07
N ALA A 127 -19.03 -3.88 -0.81
CA ALA A 127 -18.40 -5.19 -0.74
C ALA A 127 -16.86 -5.07 -0.74
N ALA A 128 -16.29 -4.22 -1.61
CA ALA A 128 -14.86 -3.97 -1.64
C ALA A 128 -14.35 -3.31 -0.35
N ARG A 129 -15.05 -2.28 0.15
CA ARG A 129 -14.65 -1.50 1.33
C ARG A 129 -14.75 -2.29 2.64
N GLN A 130 -15.77 -3.14 2.76
CA GLN A 130 -16.03 -3.96 3.94
C GLN A 130 -15.32 -5.33 3.90
N GLY A 131 -14.64 -5.65 2.79
CA GLY A 131 -13.92 -6.91 2.66
C GLY A 131 -14.82 -8.13 2.48
N TYR A 132 -16.03 -7.97 1.94
CA TYR A 132 -16.93 -9.10 1.71
C TYR A 132 -16.31 -10.11 0.75
N SER A 133 -16.48 -11.39 1.07
CA SER A 133 -16.18 -12.46 0.12
C SER A 133 -17.12 -12.36 -1.07
N TYR A 134 -16.68 -12.80 -2.26
CA TYR A 134 -17.57 -12.77 -3.42
C TYR A 134 -18.75 -13.73 -3.28
N LEU A 135 -18.54 -14.83 -2.54
CA LEU A 135 -19.57 -15.79 -2.18
C LEU A 135 -20.69 -15.14 -1.35
N SER A 136 -20.35 -14.19 -0.48
CA SER A 136 -21.33 -13.48 0.35
C SER A 136 -22.32 -12.61 -0.44
N CYS A 137 -22.12 -12.44 -1.75
CA CYS A 137 -23.03 -11.70 -2.61
C CYS A 137 -24.02 -12.60 -3.37
N ASP A 138 -23.86 -13.93 -3.31
CA ASP A 138 -24.88 -14.82 -3.87
C ASP A 138 -26.20 -14.69 -3.09
N GLU A 139 -27.32 -14.88 -3.77
CA GLU A 139 -28.69 -14.72 -3.23
C GLU A 139 -29.03 -13.30 -2.74
N SER A 140 -28.11 -12.34 -2.83
CA SER A 140 -28.35 -10.95 -2.39
C SER A 140 -29.47 -10.28 -3.19
N ASP A 141 -29.64 -10.66 -4.45
CA ASP A 141 -30.71 -10.16 -5.31
C ASP A 141 -32.08 -10.70 -4.88
N ASP A 142 -32.23 -12.01 -4.66
CA ASP A 142 -33.45 -12.60 -4.11
C ASP A 142 -33.82 -12.02 -2.74
N LEU A 143 -32.81 -11.83 -1.88
CA LEU A 143 -32.99 -11.20 -0.58
C LEU A 143 -33.51 -9.77 -0.71
N PHE A 144 -32.93 -8.94 -1.57
CA PHE A 144 -33.39 -7.55 -1.76
C PHE A 144 -34.79 -7.48 -2.37
N ARG A 145 -35.12 -8.37 -3.30
CA ARG A 145 -36.49 -8.50 -3.83
C ARG A 145 -37.51 -8.74 -2.73
N ARG A 146 -37.14 -9.55 -1.74
CA ARG A 146 -38.01 -9.88 -0.61
C ARG A 146 -38.06 -8.79 0.46
N MET A 147 -36.93 -8.13 0.73
CA MET A 147 -36.84 -7.03 1.70
C MET A 147 -37.57 -5.77 1.25
N PHE A 148 -37.53 -5.49 -0.06
CA PHE A 148 -38.08 -4.27 -0.66
C PHE A 148 -39.03 -4.60 -1.83
N PRO A 149 -40.18 -5.24 -1.54
CA PRO A 149 -41.11 -5.71 -2.59
C PRO A 149 -41.73 -4.56 -3.40
N ASP A 150 -41.75 -3.36 -2.85
CA ASP A 150 -42.24 -2.12 -3.44
C ASP A 150 -41.21 -1.42 -4.36
N SER A 151 -39.93 -1.82 -4.30
CA SER A 151 -38.85 -1.18 -5.05
C SER A 151 -38.58 -1.89 -6.37
N GLN A 152 -38.91 -1.25 -7.49
CA GLN A 152 -38.58 -1.77 -8.83
C GLN A 152 -37.05 -1.95 -9.01
N ILE A 153 -36.24 -1.11 -8.36
CA ILE A 153 -34.77 -1.23 -8.42
C ILE A 153 -34.32 -2.54 -7.77
N ALA A 154 -34.91 -2.89 -6.61
CA ALA A 154 -34.61 -4.15 -5.95
C ALA A 154 -35.08 -5.36 -6.77
N GLN A 155 -36.20 -5.23 -7.51
CA GLN A 155 -36.68 -6.26 -8.44
C GLN A 155 -35.69 -6.57 -9.57
N GLU A 156 -35.01 -5.55 -10.11
CA GLU A 156 -34.08 -5.71 -11.22
C GLU A 156 -32.59 -5.82 -10.81
N PHE A 157 -32.27 -5.57 -9.53
CA PHE A 157 -30.91 -5.67 -9.01
C PHE A 157 -30.36 -7.09 -9.22
N LYS A 158 -29.14 -7.20 -9.76
CA LYS A 158 -28.42 -8.47 -9.91
C LYS A 158 -26.99 -8.30 -9.50
N MET A 159 -26.53 -9.01 -8.46
CA MET A 159 -25.15 -8.90 -8.00
C MET A 159 -24.67 -10.16 -7.27
N GLU A 160 -24.47 -11.24 -8.01
CA GLU A 160 -23.85 -12.47 -7.52
C GLU A 160 -22.31 -12.42 -7.64
N ARG A 161 -21.63 -13.48 -7.18
CA ARG A 161 -20.15 -13.58 -7.18
C ARG A 161 -19.48 -13.28 -8.52
N THR A 162 -20.02 -13.78 -9.64
CA THR A 162 -19.39 -13.61 -10.96
C THR A 162 -19.52 -12.17 -11.41
N LYS A 163 -20.70 -11.57 -11.18
CA LYS A 163 -20.93 -10.16 -11.49
C LYS A 163 -20.07 -9.24 -10.65
N LEU A 164 -20.03 -9.46 -9.35
CA LEU A 164 -19.12 -8.71 -8.48
C LEU A 164 -17.67 -8.82 -8.96
N SER A 165 -17.21 -10.03 -9.28
CA SER A 165 -15.84 -10.26 -9.74
C SER A 165 -15.48 -9.43 -10.96
N TYR A 166 -16.30 -9.45 -12.02
CA TYR A 166 -16.00 -8.67 -13.22
C TYR A 166 -16.26 -7.17 -13.04
N VAL A 167 -17.24 -6.76 -12.23
CA VAL A 167 -17.46 -5.33 -11.95
C VAL A 167 -16.26 -4.76 -11.19
N VAL A 168 -15.69 -5.51 -10.24
CA VAL A 168 -14.47 -5.12 -9.54
C VAL A 168 -13.27 -5.07 -10.49
N SER A 169 -13.00 -6.15 -11.22
CA SER A 169 -11.75 -6.30 -11.99
C SER A 169 -11.76 -5.60 -13.36
N HIS A 170 -12.92 -5.39 -13.98
CA HIS A 170 -13.07 -4.80 -15.33
C HIS A 170 -13.92 -3.54 -15.37
N GLY A 171 -14.64 -3.22 -14.29
CA GLY A 171 -15.50 -2.02 -14.19
C GLY A 171 -14.90 -0.96 -13.28
N LEU A 172 -15.25 -1.00 -11.99
CA LEU A 172 -14.94 0.02 -11.01
C LEU A 172 -13.46 0.13 -10.68
N GLY A 173 -12.74 -1.00 -10.56
CA GLY A 173 -11.29 -0.99 -10.33
C GLY A 173 -10.54 -0.16 -11.39
N PRO A 174 -10.67 -0.52 -12.69
CA PRO A 174 -10.10 0.27 -13.78
C PRO A 174 -10.64 1.71 -13.89
N PHE A 175 -11.90 1.97 -13.51
CA PHE A 175 -12.44 3.33 -13.47
C PHE A 175 -11.73 4.20 -12.44
N PHE A 176 -11.64 3.76 -11.18
CA PHE A 176 -10.95 4.50 -10.13
C PHE A 176 -9.45 4.63 -10.42
N HIS A 177 -8.83 3.60 -11.02
CA HIS A 177 -7.42 3.64 -11.44
C HIS A 177 -7.18 4.74 -12.45
N ARG A 178 -8.01 4.83 -13.49
CA ARG A 178 -7.91 5.89 -14.51
C ARG A 178 -8.09 7.28 -13.91
N ASN A 179 -9.08 7.47 -13.04
CA ASN A 179 -9.30 8.76 -12.37
C ASN A 179 -8.10 9.19 -11.52
N LEU A 180 -7.44 8.24 -10.86
CA LEU A 180 -6.21 8.46 -10.11
C LEU A 180 -5.06 8.86 -11.05
N VAL A 181 -4.83 8.10 -12.13
CA VAL A 181 -3.79 8.37 -13.13
C VAL A 181 -3.98 9.76 -13.75
N GLU A 182 -5.22 10.14 -14.07
CA GLU A 182 -5.53 11.48 -14.60
C GLU A 182 -5.22 12.59 -13.60
N ASP A 183 -5.51 12.41 -12.31
CA ASP A 183 -5.16 13.39 -11.27
C ASP A 183 -3.63 13.51 -11.10
N ILE A 184 -2.91 12.38 -11.12
CA ILE A 184 -1.44 12.37 -11.10
C ILE A 184 -0.87 13.08 -12.33
N LYS A 185 -1.44 12.89 -13.52
CA LYS A 185 -0.98 13.58 -14.75
C LYS A 185 -1.18 15.09 -14.70
N GLN A 186 -2.05 15.60 -13.83
CA GLN A 186 -2.23 17.04 -13.62
C GLN A 186 -1.27 17.62 -12.59
N CYS A 187 -0.65 16.79 -11.74
CA CYS A 187 0.33 17.26 -10.77
C CYS A 187 1.66 17.59 -11.44
N GLU A 188 2.40 18.53 -10.85
CA GLU A 188 3.71 18.93 -11.34
C GLU A 188 4.75 17.83 -11.07
N ARG A 189 4.80 17.32 -9.84
CA ARG A 189 5.65 16.21 -9.42
C ARG A 189 4.95 15.35 -8.38
N PHE A 190 5.48 14.14 -8.20
CA PHE A 190 4.98 13.17 -7.23
C PHE A 190 6.13 12.46 -6.51
N VAL A 191 5.82 11.87 -5.36
CA VAL A 191 6.71 11.04 -4.55
C VAL A 191 6.24 9.59 -4.63
N LEU A 192 7.18 8.69 -4.86
CA LEU A 192 6.94 7.25 -4.90
C LEU A 192 7.20 6.65 -3.52
N CYS A 193 6.23 5.95 -2.96
CA CYS A 193 6.42 5.11 -1.77
C CYS A 193 6.12 3.67 -2.16
N PHE A 194 6.96 2.73 -1.75
CA PHE A 194 6.71 1.32 -2.00
C PHE A 194 7.20 0.46 -0.84
N ASP A 195 6.62 -0.72 -0.71
CA ASP A 195 7.09 -1.74 0.21
C ASP A 195 6.67 -3.13 -0.24
N GLU A 196 7.43 -4.14 0.19
CA GLU A 196 7.23 -5.54 -0.15
C GLU A 196 6.74 -6.30 1.08
N GLN A 197 5.63 -7.02 0.94
CA GLN A 197 5.14 -7.92 1.98
C GLN A 197 4.77 -9.29 1.42
N LYS A 198 4.80 -10.31 2.28
CA LYS A 198 4.30 -11.63 1.93
C LYS A 198 2.78 -11.66 2.11
N ASN A 199 2.06 -12.14 1.10
CA ASN A 199 0.60 -12.27 1.16
C ASN A 199 0.15 -13.71 1.50
N TYR A 200 -1.15 -13.91 1.72
CA TYR A 200 -1.74 -15.22 2.04
C TYR A 200 -1.59 -16.27 0.93
N GLN A 201 -1.37 -15.83 -0.32
CA GLN A 201 -1.10 -16.71 -1.45
C GLN A 201 0.38 -17.16 -1.50
N ASN A 202 1.18 -16.85 -0.48
CA ASN A 202 2.62 -17.10 -0.43
C ASN A 202 3.41 -16.36 -1.53
N ASN A 203 2.84 -15.29 -2.11
CA ASN A 203 3.51 -14.41 -3.05
C ASN A 203 4.10 -13.20 -2.33
N LYS A 204 5.16 -12.62 -2.89
CA LYS A 204 5.65 -11.29 -2.49
C LYS A 204 4.78 -10.26 -3.20
N GLN A 205 4.06 -9.44 -2.47
CA GLN A 205 3.25 -8.36 -3.01
C GLN A 205 4.00 -7.05 -2.84
N LEU A 206 4.37 -6.42 -3.96
CA LEU A 206 4.93 -5.07 -4.00
C LEU A 206 3.78 -4.08 -4.10
N ASP A 207 3.56 -3.31 -3.04
CA ASP A 207 2.59 -2.23 -3.03
C ASP A 207 3.25 -0.91 -3.42
N ILE A 208 2.60 -0.17 -4.32
CA ILE A 208 3.05 1.12 -4.83
C ILE A 208 2.02 2.19 -4.47
N PHE A 209 2.48 3.24 -3.81
CA PHE A 209 1.72 4.43 -3.45
C PHE A 209 2.37 5.66 -4.08
N LEU A 210 1.54 6.63 -4.46
CA LEU A 210 1.99 7.90 -4.99
C LEU A 210 1.46 9.02 -4.10
N LYS A 211 2.37 9.90 -3.66
CA LYS A 211 2.05 11.10 -2.89
C LYS A 211 2.28 12.34 -3.73
N TYR A 212 1.25 13.16 -3.88
CA TYR A 212 1.26 14.32 -4.79
C TYR A 212 0.26 15.39 -4.34
N TRP A 213 0.37 16.58 -4.91
CA TRP A 213 -0.61 17.65 -4.71
C TRP A 213 -1.76 17.46 -5.70
N SER A 214 -2.94 17.11 -5.21
CA SER A 214 -4.12 16.95 -6.06
C SER A 214 -4.71 18.32 -6.37
N MET A 215 -4.81 18.66 -7.65
CA MET A 215 -5.48 19.89 -8.08
C MET A 215 -7.01 19.79 -7.90
N LYS A 216 -7.55 18.57 -7.81
CA LYS A 216 -8.97 18.34 -7.49
C LYS A 216 -9.26 18.57 -6.00
N ASN A 217 -8.40 18.06 -5.12
CA ASN A 217 -8.57 18.19 -3.67
C ASN A 217 -7.97 19.49 -3.09
N GLN A 218 -7.13 20.18 -3.87
CA GLN A 218 -6.39 21.37 -3.45
C GLN A 218 -5.56 21.13 -2.17
N GLY A 219 -4.84 20.00 -2.13
CA GLY A 219 -4.04 19.58 -0.99
C GLY A 219 -3.21 18.34 -1.29
N VAL A 220 -2.42 17.91 -0.31
CA VAL A 220 -1.56 16.73 -0.43
C VAL A 220 -2.38 15.46 -0.24
N VAL A 221 -2.17 14.50 -1.13
CA VAL A 221 -2.83 13.20 -1.06
C VAL A 221 -1.80 12.10 -1.22
N THR A 222 -1.91 11.04 -0.42
CA THR A 222 -1.21 9.77 -0.66
C THR A 222 -2.24 8.75 -1.11
N ARG A 223 -2.06 8.17 -2.29
CA ARG A 223 -3.05 7.28 -2.93
C ARG A 223 -2.42 5.95 -3.29
N TYR A 224 -3.18 4.87 -3.09
CA TYR A 224 -2.79 3.56 -3.58
C TYR A 224 -2.80 3.58 -5.11
N TYR A 225 -1.65 3.30 -5.72
CA TYR A 225 -1.52 3.24 -7.17
C TYR A 225 -1.74 1.83 -7.70
N LYS A 226 -0.95 0.86 -7.24
CA LYS A 226 -1.03 -0.52 -7.72
C LYS A 226 -0.28 -1.49 -6.81
N SER A 227 -0.68 -2.76 -6.85
CA SER A 227 0.09 -3.90 -6.33
C SER A 227 0.57 -4.78 -7.48
N VAL A 228 1.80 -5.26 -7.37
CA VAL A 228 2.39 -6.24 -8.30
C VAL A 228 2.74 -7.50 -7.52
N LEU A 229 2.28 -8.66 -7.98
CA LEU A 229 2.63 -9.95 -7.38
C LEU A 229 3.94 -10.47 -7.98
N LEU A 230 4.90 -10.74 -7.10
CA LEU A 230 6.26 -11.16 -7.41
C LEU A 230 6.54 -12.52 -6.76
N GLY A 231 7.30 -13.37 -7.47
CA GLY A 231 7.91 -14.55 -6.87
C GLY A 231 9.22 -14.19 -6.16
N HIS A 232 10.14 -13.58 -6.90
CA HIS A 232 11.37 -12.99 -6.38
C HIS A 232 11.32 -11.47 -6.51
N ALA A 233 11.86 -10.75 -5.53
CA ALA A 233 11.89 -9.29 -5.50
C ALA A 233 13.32 -8.72 -5.36
N PRO A 234 14.29 -9.10 -6.22
CA PRO A 234 15.55 -8.38 -6.30
C PRO A 234 15.33 -6.95 -6.82
N ALA A 235 16.26 -6.04 -6.54
CA ALA A 235 16.10 -4.62 -6.83
C ALA A 235 15.77 -4.31 -8.31
N HIS A 236 16.34 -5.06 -9.27
CA HIS A 236 16.06 -4.85 -10.69
C HIS A 236 14.61 -5.22 -11.08
N VAL A 237 14.05 -6.29 -10.50
CA VAL A 237 12.65 -6.70 -10.73
C VAL A 237 11.68 -5.66 -10.15
N ILE A 238 11.96 -5.15 -8.95
CA ILE A 238 11.16 -4.08 -8.34
C ILE A 238 11.20 -2.82 -9.22
N ARG A 239 12.40 -2.41 -9.65
CA ARG A 239 12.58 -1.27 -10.56
C ARG A 239 11.81 -1.47 -11.86
N ASP A 240 11.96 -2.61 -12.51
CA ASP A 240 11.28 -2.91 -13.78
C ASP A 240 9.76 -2.88 -13.60
N SER A 241 9.25 -3.42 -12.49
CA SER A 241 7.82 -3.41 -12.16
C SER A 241 7.26 -1.99 -12.01
N ILE A 242 7.99 -1.10 -11.32
CA ILE A 242 7.61 0.30 -11.13
C ILE A 242 7.65 1.05 -12.46
N VAL A 243 8.77 0.96 -13.19
CA VAL A 243 8.97 1.68 -14.47
C VAL A 243 7.96 1.22 -15.52
N ASN A 244 7.71 -0.09 -15.64
CA ASN A 244 6.73 -0.62 -16.59
C ASN A 244 5.30 -0.21 -16.21
N SER A 245 4.97 -0.11 -14.91
CA SER A 245 3.67 0.41 -14.48
C SER A 245 3.46 1.85 -14.91
N PHE A 246 4.44 2.72 -14.64
CA PHE A 246 4.39 4.12 -15.09
C PHE A 246 4.29 4.24 -16.62
N ARG A 247 5.07 3.45 -17.36
CA ARG A 247 5.00 3.43 -18.83
C ARG A 247 3.62 3.00 -19.33
N THR A 248 3.03 1.97 -18.73
CA THR A 248 1.71 1.44 -19.12
C THR A 248 0.61 2.47 -18.92
N ASP A 249 0.66 3.22 -17.82
CA ASP A 249 -0.34 4.26 -17.53
C ASP A 249 0.01 5.63 -18.13
N GLY A 250 1.14 5.75 -18.83
CA GLY A 250 1.64 7.00 -19.41
C GLY A 250 1.99 8.07 -18.36
N ILE A 251 2.41 7.65 -17.15
CA ILE A 251 2.93 8.56 -16.12
C ILE A 251 4.38 8.88 -16.48
N ASP A 252 4.67 10.18 -16.61
CA ASP A 252 6.03 10.64 -16.91
C ASP A 252 6.93 10.47 -15.68
N ILE A 253 7.88 9.53 -15.78
CA ILE A 253 8.84 9.27 -14.71
C ILE A 253 9.68 10.52 -14.38
N LYS A 254 9.89 11.46 -15.31
CA LYS A 254 10.65 12.69 -15.07
C LYS A 254 10.02 13.57 -13.98
N ARG A 255 8.72 13.41 -13.71
CA ARG A 255 8.00 14.09 -12.63
C ARG A 255 8.18 13.43 -11.26
N LEU A 256 8.91 12.32 -11.15
CA LEU A 256 9.23 11.71 -9.87
C LEU A 256 10.24 12.59 -9.12
N LEU A 257 9.80 13.15 -7.99
CA LEU A 257 10.61 14.04 -7.14
C LEU A 257 11.51 13.24 -6.19
N MET A 258 10.94 12.26 -5.49
CA MET A 258 11.58 11.57 -4.37
C MET A 258 11.01 10.16 -4.24
N ILE A 259 11.81 9.26 -3.66
CA ILE A 259 11.36 7.94 -3.21
C ILE A 259 11.30 7.92 -1.68
N GLY A 260 10.11 7.71 -1.11
CA GLY A 260 9.92 7.37 0.30
C GLY A 260 10.19 5.89 0.52
N ARG A 261 11.26 5.56 1.25
CA ARG A 261 11.68 4.17 1.49
C ARG A 261 12.28 3.98 2.89
N ASP A 262 12.28 2.74 3.36
CA ASP A 262 12.99 2.28 4.55
C ASP A 262 14.48 1.96 4.25
N ASN A 263 15.21 1.30 5.15
CA ASN A 263 16.67 1.13 5.06
C ASN A 263 17.27 -0.20 4.55
N PRO A 264 16.52 -1.26 4.16
CA PRO A 264 17.09 -2.45 3.54
C PRO A 264 17.96 -2.13 2.32
N ASN A 265 19.01 -2.95 2.11
CA ASN A 265 19.94 -2.79 1.00
C ASN A 265 19.26 -2.91 -0.38
N VAL A 266 18.22 -3.74 -0.48
CA VAL A 266 17.42 -3.88 -1.71
C VAL A 266 16.77 -2.54 -2.07
N ASN A 267 16.12 -1.87 -1.13
CA ASN A 267 15.40 -0.61 -1.37
C ASN A 267 16.35 0.55 -1.67
N LYS A 268 17.53 0.59 -1.02
CA LYS A 268 18.61 1.51 -1.40
C LYS A 268 19.09 1.28 -2.83
N THR A 269 19.12 0.03 -3.28
CA THR A 269 19.53 -0.32 -4.65
C THR A 269 18.44 0.04 -5.65
N VAL A 270 17.16 -0.15 -5.32
CA VAL A 270 16.03 0.31 -6.14
C VAL A 270 16.09 1.83 -6.34
N GLU A 271 16.32 2.60 -5.28
CA GLU A 271 16.47 4.06 -5.35
C GLU A 271 17.58 4.46 -6.32
N LYS A 272 18.75 3.82 -6.23
CA LYS A 272 19.88 4.06 -7.16
C LYS A 272 19.52 3.73 -8.61
N LEU A 273 18.86 2.60 -8.86
CA LEU A 273 18.48 2.20 -10.22
C LEU A 273 17.42 3.12 -10.82
N ILE A 274 16.47 3.60 -10.02
CA ILE A 274 15.48 4.58 -10.49
C ILE A 274 16.13 5.96 -10.74
N ASP A 275 17.06 6.40 -9.89
CA ASP A 275 17.84 7.64 -10.11
C ASP A 275 18.62 7.57 -11.43
N GLN A 276 19.16 6.40 -11.79
CA GLN A 276 19.82 6.18 -13.07
C GLN A 276 18.85 6.28 -14.26
N GLU A 277 17.63 5.75 -14.16
CA GLU A 277 16.61 5.90 -15.21
C GLU A 277 16.16 7.36 -15.37
N LEU A 278 16.01 8.08 -14.26
CA LEU A 278 15.70 9.52 -14.26
C LEU A 278 16.78 10.34 -14.96
N LYS A 279 18.05 10.05 -14.68
CA LYS A 279 19.19 10.75 -15.30
C LYS A 279 19.22 10.61 -16.81
N LYS A 280 18.77 9.47 -17.37
CA LYS A 280 18.67 9.27 -18.82
C LYS A 280 17.67 10.22 -19.50
N VAL A 281 16.67 10.70 -18.76
CA VAL A 281 15.64 11.64 -19.27
C VAL A 281 15.86 13.09 -18.76
N GLY A 282 17.04 13.36 -18.18
CA GLY A 282 17.41 14.68 -17.65
C GLY A 282 16.68 15.06 -16.36
N GLY A 283 16.31 14.07 -15.54
CA GLY A 283 15.79 14.26 -14.18
C GLY A 283 16.76 13.72 -13.12
N GLU A 284 16.50 14.03 -11.85
CA GLU A 284 17.26 13.53 -10.70
C GLU A 284 16.36 13.45 -9.45
N LEU A 285 16.57 12.43 -8.61
CA LEU A 285 15.87 12.31 -7.33
C LEU A 285 16.39 13.31 -6.29
N LEU A 286 15.45 13.93 -5.57
CA LEU A 286 15.73 14.64 -4.33
C LEU A 286 16.09 13.63 -3.22
N LYS A 287 17.32 13.71 -2.70
CA LYS A 287 17.85 12.78 -1.69
C LYS A 287 17.78 13.39 -0.30
N VAL A 288 16.80 12.95 0.49
CA VAL A 288 16.51 13.48 1.83
C VAL A 288 16.87 12.48 2.94
N GLY A 289 17.08 11.21 2.57
CA GLY A 289 17.43 10.14 3.49
C GLY A 289 16.38 9.04 3.54
N SER A 290 16.39 8.28 4.63
CA SER A 290 15.53 7.13 4.88
C SER A 290 14.32 7.46 5.73
N CYS A 291 13.38 6.53 5.85
CA CYS A 291 12.32 6.58 6.86
C CYS A 291 12.90 6.76 8.29
N HIS A 292 12.59 7.89 8.91
CA HIS A 292 13.11 8.27 10.24
C HIS A 292 12.49 7.45 11.38
N ILE A 293 11.25 6.98 11.19
CA ILE A 293 10.56 6.05 12.11
C ILE A 293 11.40 4.78 12.29
N HIS A 294 11.93 4.22 11.20
CA HIS A 294 12.80 3.05 11.25
C HIS A 294 14.15 3.32 11.91
N VAL A 295 14.72 4.51 11.72
CA VAL A 295 15.96 4.92 12.41
C VAL A 295 15.75 4.91 13.92
N ILE A 296 14.61 5.40 14.39
CA ILE A 296 14.28 5.45 15.83
C ILE A 296 14.00 4.05 16.38
N HIS A 297 13.26 3.21 15.66
CA HIS A 297 13.07 1.81 16.05
C HIS A 297 14.41 1.06 16.16
N ASN A 298 15.32 1.29 15.21
CA ASN A 298 16.64 0.67 15.25
C ASN A 298 17.52 1.23 16.37
N ALA A 299 17.39 2.52 16.71
CA ALA A 299 18.08 3.09 17.86
C ALA A 299 17.64 2.41 19.16
N PHE A 300 16.32 2.26 19.36
CA PHE A 300 15.77 1.52 20.49
C PHE A 300 16.29 0.08 20.52
N LYS A 301 16.22 -0.64 19.40
CA LYS A 301 16.75 -2.01 19.28
C LYS A 301 18.24 -2.11 19.60
N SER A 302 19.03 -1.14 19.12
CA SER A 302 20.46 -1.05 19.43
C SER A 302 20.70 -0.91 20.93
N GLY A 303 19.87 -0.11 21.61
CA GLY A 303 19.87 0.05 23.05
C GLY A 303 19.54 -1.24 23.79
N THR A 304 18.39 -1.85 23.51
CA THR A 304 17.94 -3.02 24.28
C THR A 304 18.85 -4.23 24.11
N THR A 305 19.46 -4.38 22.92
CA THR A 305 20.35 -5.51 22.62
C THR A 305 21.67 -5.48 23.42
N THR A 306 22.12 -4.32 23.91
CA THR A 306 23.38 -4.24 24.68
C THR A 306 23.26 -4.71 26.13
N SER A 307 22.03 -4.79 26.66
CA SER A 307 21.79 -5.06 28.08
C SER A 307 21.68 -6.55 28.44
N HIS A 308 21.64 -7.46 27.46
CA HIS A 308 21.34 -8.89 27.66
C HIS A 308 20.04 -9.17 28.46
N TRP A 309 19.16 -8.18 28.62
CA TRP A 309 17.91 -8.35 29.34
C TRP A 309 16.93 -9.20 28.54
N ASP A 310 16.27 -10.12 29.23
CA ASP A 310 15.28 -11.07 28.74
C ASP A 310 13.87 -10.46 28.57
N VAL A 311 13.76 -9.12 28.55
CA VAL A 311 12.47 -8.40 28.40
C VAL A 311 11.75 -8.81 27.11
N GLN A 312 12.48 -8.92 26.00
CA GLN A 312 11.90 -9.28 24.71
C GLN A 312 11.40 -10.73 24.70
N ASP A 313 12.20 -11.65 25.23
CA ASP A 313 11.85 -13.07 25.32
C ASP A 313 10.64 -13.29 26.23
N PHE A 314 10.61 -12.60 27.38
CA PHE A 314 9.44 -12.56 28.26
C PHE A 314 8.17 -12.11 27.54
N CYS A 315 8.23 -11.02 26.78
CA CYS A 315 7.07 -10.53 26.03
C CYS A 315 6.59 -11.54 24.97
N ILE A 316 7.52 -12.22 24.28
CA ILE A 316 7.22 -13.24 23.27
C ILE A 316 6.59 -14.48 23.92
N ASP A 317 7.16 -14.97 25.02
CA ASP A 317 6.65 -16.12 25.76
C ASP A 317 5.26 -15.83 26.31
N LEU A 318 5.05 -14.64 26.88
CA LEU A 318 3.77 -14.21 27.43
C LEU A 318 2.70 -14.10 26.34
N TRP A 319 2.99 -13.43 25.22
CA TRP A 319 2.08 -13.37 24.08
C TRP A 319 1.71 -14.78 23.60
N SER A 320 2.72 -15.63 23.41
CA SER A 320 2.53 -16.99 22.92
C SER A 320 1.73 -17.86 23.89
N TRP A 321 1.87 -17.65 25.20
CA TRP A 321 1.13 -18.37 26.24
C TRP A 321 -0.39 -18.24 26.07
N PHE A 322 -0.85 -17.01 25.86
CA PHE A 322 -2.27 -16.69 25.69
C PHE A 322 -2.77 -16.87 24.26
N HIS A 323 -1.91 -16.63 23.25
CA HIS A 323 -2.28 -16.78 21.84
C HIS A 323 -2.63 -18.23 21.48
N ILE A 324 -1.92 -19.21 22.05
CA ILE A 324 -2.10 -20.63 21.70
C ILE A 324 -3.31 -21.27 22.40
N SER A 325 -3.81 -20.71 23.50
CA SER A 325 -4.86 -21.35 24.31
C SER A 325 -5.96 -20.37 24.74
N PRO A 326 -7.15 -20.47 24.11
CA PRO A 326 -8.33 -19.71 24.52
C PRO A 326 -8.74 -19.96 25.97
N ALA A 327 -8.61 -21.20 26.47
CA ALA A 327 -8.93 -21.55 27.86
C ALA A 327 -8.08 -20.75 28.86
N ARG A 328 -6.77 -20.63 28.62
CA ARG A 328 -5.88 -19.82 29.48
C ARG A 328 -6.27 -18.36 29.52
N LYS A 329 -6.75 -17.85 28.39
CA LYS A 329 -7.21 -16.47 28.25
C LYS A 329 -8.53 -16.24 29.01
N GLU A 330 -9.47 -17.17 28.91
CA GLU A 330 -10.71 -17.14 29.70
C GLU A 330 -10.42 -17.17 31.20
N ASP A 331 -9.55 -18.08 31.65
CA ASP A 331 -9.15 -18.18 33.06
C ASP A 331 -8.53 -16.88 33.57
N PHE A 332 -7.63 -16.27 32.79
CA PHE A 332 -7.00 -15.00 33.15
C PHE A 332 -8.00 -13.84 33.25
N VAL A 333 -8.95 -13.75 32.31
CA VAL A 333 -9.99 -12.71 32.33
C VAL A 333 -10.94 -12.92 33.52
N LYS A 334 -11.36 -14.15 33.82
CA LYS A 334 -12.20 -14.44 34.99
C LYS A 334 -11.51 -14.10 36.30
N LEU A 335 -10.21 -14.41 36.40
CA LEU A 335 -9.40 -14.04 37.56
C LEU A 335 -9.34 -12.51 37.72
N ALA A 336 -9.10 -11.79 36.63
CA ALA A 336 -9.09 -10.32 36.65
C ALA A 336 -10.45 -9.73 37.05
N GLU A 337 -11.55 -10.26 36.51
CA GLU A 337 -12.92 -9.87 36.87
C GLU A 337 -13.22 -10.14 38.36
N ALA A 338 -12.78 -11.29 38.89
CA ALA A 338 -12.95 -11.63 40.30
C ALA A 338 -12.16 -10.70 41.23
N LEU A 339 -11.04 -10.16 40.76
CA LEU A 339 -10.18 -9.23 41.51
C LEU A 339 -10.50 -7.76 41.23
N ASN A 340 -11.53 -7.49 40.42
CA ASN A 340 -11.91 -6.14 39.98
C ASN A 340 -10.75 -5.37 39.30
N GLU A 341 -9.90 -6.11 38.59
CA GLU A 341 -8.76 -5.58 37.83
C GLU A 341 -9.12 -5.41 36.36
N ALA A 342 -8.81 -4.25 35.80
CA ALA A 342 -9.03 -3.99 34.38
C ALA A 342 -7.92 -4.61 33.55
N VAL A 343 -8.25 -5.62 32.74
CA VAL A 343 -7.29 -6.28 31.84
C VAL A 343 -7.61 -6.02 30.38
N GLU A 344 -6.56 -5.86 29.57
CA GLU A 344 -6.72 -5.92 28.13
C GLU A 344 -7.05 -7.35 27.73
N LYS A 345 -8.24 -7.53 27.14
CA LYS A 345 -8.69 -8.84 26.64
C LYS A 345 -7.78 -9.42 25.57
N ASN A 346 -6.83 -8.68 24.99
CA ASN A 346 -5.89 -9.21 24.01
C ASN A 346 -4.47 -8.80 24.41
N ILE A 347 -3.67 -9.76 24.91
CA ILE A 347 -2.22 -9.54 24.98
C ILE A 347 -1.71 -9.55 23.55
N LEU A 348 -1.33 -8.36 23.06
CA LEU A 348 -0.88 -8.13 21.70
C LEU A 348 0.61 -8.47 21.57
N TYR A 349 1.03 -8.76 20.33
CA TYR A 349 2.43 -9.03 20.03
C TYR A 349 3.31 -7.81 20.34
N PHE A 350 4.54 -8.07 20.78
CA PHE A 350 5.50 -7.04 21.17
C PHE A 350 5.87 -6.10 20.00
N VAL A 351 5.59 -4.81 20.15
CA VAL A 351 6.03 -3.74 19.25
C VAL A 351 6.43 -2.51 20.08
N CYS A 352 7.48 -1.80 19.68
CA CYS A 352 8.06 -0.68 20.45
C CYS A 352 7.06 0.44 20.80
N THR A 353 5.94 0.56 20.09
CA THR A 353 4.90 1.58 20.29
C THR A 353 3.70 1.11 21.13
N ARG A 354 3.69 -0.12 21.66
CA ARG A 354 2.51 -0.67 22.34
C ARG A 354 2.87 -1.40 23.64
N TRP A 355 2.77 -0.67 24.76
CA TRP A 355 3.23 -1.13 26.09
C TRP A 355 2.13 -1.04 27.14
N VAL A 356 1.45 -2.17 27.35
CA VAL A 356 0.40 -2.34 28.37
C VAL A 356 0.79 -3.37 29.44
N LEU A 357 1.85 -4.14 29.19
CA LEU A 357 2.34 -5.20 30.09
C LEU A 357 2.71 -4.71 31.51
N PRO A 358 3.36 -3.55 31.70
CA PRO A 358 3.68 -3.11 33.06
C PRO A 358 2.45 -2.80 33.91
N ALA A 359 1.34 -2.37 33.30
CA ALA A 359 0.09 -2.10 33.99
C ALA A 359 -0.67 -3.39 34.38
N GLN A 360 -0.27 -4.53 33.84
CA GLN A 360 -0.85 -5.84 34.14
C GLN A 360 0.06 -6.66 35.07
N TRP A 361 1.11 -6.06 35.66
CA TRP A 361 2.12 -6.80 36.42
C TRP A 361 1.52 -7.56 37.62
N GLU A 362 0.65 -6.91 38.37
CA GLU A 362 -0.02 -7.46 39.56
C GLU A 362 -0.88 -8.68 39.19
N ILE A 363 -1.78 -8.52 38.22
CA ILE A 363 -2.66 -9.60 37.77
C ILE A 363 -1.89 -10.74 37.07
N LEU A 364 -0.78 -10.43 36.40
CA LEU A 364 0.11 -11.44 35.83
C LEU A 364 0.82 -12.25 36.94
N ASN A 365 1.25 -11.60 38.03
CA ASN A 365 1.79 -12.32 39.18
C ASN A 365 0.74 -13.23 39.79
N GLU A 366 -0.47 -12.73 40.02
CA GLU A 366 -1.53 -13.55 40.57
C GLU A 366 -1.82 -14.77 39.67
N TYR A 367 -1.93 -14.55 38.37
CA TYR A 367 -2.19 -15.61 37.42
C TYR A 367 -1.07 -16.66 37.36
N PHE A 368 0.19 -16.24 37.21
CA PHE A 368 1.32 -17.17 37.01
C PHE A 368 1.93 -17.71 38.29
N LEU A 369 1.85 -16.98 39.40
CA LEU A 369 2.49 -17.34 40.68
C LEU A 369 1.52 -17.92 41.70
N VAL A 370 0.20 -17.70 41.57
CA VAL A 370 -0.82 -18.20 42.51
C VAL A 370 -1.82 -19.11 41.79
N TYR A 371 -2.62 -18.56 40.87
CA TYR A 371 -3.72 -19.27 40.22
C TYR A 371 -3.26 -20.52 39.46
N LEU A 372 -2.24 -20.41 38.61
CA LEU A 372 -1.73 -21.55 37.84
C LEU A 372 -1.15 -22.65 38.76
N PRO A 373 -0.25 -22.37 39.71
CA PRO A 373 0.22 -23.39 40.66
C PRO A 373 -0.89 -24.16 41.40
N GLU A 374 -1.98 -23.49 41.76
CA GLU A 374 -3.10 -24.08 42.51
C GLU A 374 -4.08 -24.87 41.63
N ASN A 375 -4.32 -24.41 40.40
CA ASN A 375 -5.36 -24.95 39.53
C ASN A 375 -4.83 -25.78 38.34
N ALA A 376 -3.52 -25.79 38.11
CA ALA A 376 -2.93 -26.49 36.96
C ALA A 376 -2.67 -27.98 37.19
N LYS A 377 -2.89 -28.79 36.14
CA LYS A 377 -2.43 -30.18 36.06
C LYS A 377 -0.90 -30.26 36.16
N ALA A 378 -0.36 -31.38 36.66
CA ALA A 378 1.09 -31.61 36.83
C ALA A 378 1.95 -31.29 35.59
N GLN A 379 1.39 -31.40 34.38
CA GLN A 379 2.04 -31.12 33.10
C GLN A 379 2.41 -29.63 32.88
N ILE A 380 1.79 -28.67 33.58
CA ILE A 380 2.16 -27.24 33.46
C ILE A 380 3.52 -26.96 34.11
N LYS A 381 3.88 -27.68 35.18
CA LYS A 381 5.18 -27.50 35.86
C LYS A 381 6.37 -27.88 34.96
N SER A 382 6.17 -28.77 33.98
CA SER A 382 7.16 -29.12 32.96
C SER A 382 7.18 -28.18 31.74
N ASN A 383 6.29 -27.20 31.66
CA ASN A 383 6.21 -26.31 30.50
C ASN A 383 7.31 -25.24 30.56
N LYS A 384 8.20 -25.23 29.55
CA LYS A 384 9.32 -24.28 29.46
C LYS A 384 8.88 -22.81 29.49
N LYS A 385 7.80 -22.45 28.77
CA LYS A 385 7.30 -21.06 28.70
C LYS A 385 6.74 -20.62 30.05
N TYR A 386 6.00 -21.49 30.71
CA TYR A 386 5.51 -21.22 32.07
C TYR A 386 6.68 -20.94 33.03
N ASN A 387 7.71 -21.79 33.02
CA ASN A 387 8.87 -21.63 33.90
C ASN A 387 9.66 -20.35 33.57
N SER A 388 9.81 -20.00 32.29
CA SER A 388 10.41 -18.74 31.82
C SER A 388 9.65 -17.53 32.36
N ILE A 389 8.33 -17.46 32.11
CA ILE A 389 7.45 -16.37 32.57
C ILE A 389 7.44 -16.27 34.10
N LYS A 390 7.30 -17.41 34.79
CA LYS A 390 7.32 -17.49 36.26
C LYS A 390 8.62 -16.94 36.84
N SER A 391 9.76 -17.34 36.28
CA SER A 391 11.08 -16.88 36.71
C SER A 391 11.21 -15.36 36.54
N TYR A 392 10.73 -14.83 35.42
CA TYR A 392 10.75 -13.39 35.15
C TYR A 392 9.87 -12.61 36.14
N LEU A 393 8.63 -13.05 36.34
CA LEU A 393 7.66 -12.39 37.23
C LEU A 393 8.10 -12.42 38.71
N SER A 394 8.82 -13.46 39.11
CA SER A 394 9.34 -13.59 40.49
C SER A 394 10.54 -12.66 40.78
N SER A 395 11.08 -11.97 39.78
CA SER A 395 12.30 -11.16 39.90
C SER A 395 11.99 -9.66 39.97
N ASN A 396 12.33 -9.03 41.09
CA ASN A 396 12.24 -7.57 41.25
C ASN A 396 13.15 -6.81 40.27
N VAL A 397 14.29 -7.41 39.91
CA VAL A 397 15.19 -6.87 38.88
C VAL A 397 14.50 -6.87 37.52
N SER A 398 13.87 -7.99 37.14
CA SER A 398 13.12 -8.11 35.87
C SER A 398 11.95 -7.14 35.80
N ARG A 399 11.21 -6.96 36.92
CA ARG A 399 10.18 -5.90 37.04
C ARG A 399 10.76 -4.51 36.75
N THR A 400 11.86 -4.17 37.41
CA THR A 400 12.52 -2.86 37.27
C THR A 400 13.03 -2.62 35.85
N ARG A 401 13.60 -3.66 35.23
CA ARG A 401 14.03 -3.67 33.81
C ARG A 401 12.84 -3.40 32.88
N LEU A 402 11.73 -4.14 33.04
CA LEU A 402 10.52 -3.94 32.25
C LEU A 402 9.96 -2.52 32.37
N LEU A 403 9.91 -1.97 33.59
CA LEU A 403 9.45 -0.61 33.86
C LEU A 403 10.33 0.45 33.17
N PHE A 404 11.65 0.27 33.18
CA PHE A 404 12.56 1.16 32.46
C PHE A 404 12.35 1.10 30.94
N ILE A 405 12.23 -0.10 30.37
CA ILE A 405 11.96 -0.23 28.93
C ILE A 405 10.61 0.41 28.57
N SER A 406 9.59 0.24 29.42
CA SER A 406 8.30 0.91 29.22
C SER A 406 8.43 2.43 29.26
N TYR A 407 9.23 2.99 30.17
CA TYR A 407 9.53 4.42 30.19
C TYR A 407 10.17 4.89 28.87
N LEU A 408 11.18 4.17 28.36
CA LEU A 408 11.80 4.50 27.07
C LEU A 408 10.75 4.55 25.96
N CYS A 409 9.90 3.53 25.86
CA CYS A 409 8.91 3.47 24.82
C CYS A 409 7.84 4.56 24.96
N ARG A 410 7.19 4.68 26.13
CA ARG A 410 6.04 5.58 26.33
C ARG A 410 6.41 7.06 26.47
N VAL A 411 7.55 7.36 27.08
CA VAL A 411 7.91 8.73 27.44
C VAL A 411 8.95 9.32 26.49
N VAL A 412 9.88 8.49 25.99
CA VAL A 412 10.95 8.97 25.11
C VAL A 412 10.57 8.87 23.64
N PHE A 413 10.06 7.72 23.18
CA PHE A 413 9.87 7.48 21.74
C PHE A 413 8.43 7.66 21.22
N ASP A 414 7.42 7.34 22.02
CA ASP A 414 6.02 7.25 21.56
C ASP A 414 5.50 8.56 20.96
N LYS A 415 5.82 9.70 21.59
CA LYS A 415 5.44 11.03 21.08
C LYS A 415 5.92 11.23 19.66
N PHE A 416 7.18 10.92 19.35
CA PHE A 416 7.71 11.08 18.00
C PHE A 416 7.05 10.07 17.04
N LEU A 417 7.00 8.79 17.42
CA LEU A 417 6.54 7.71 16.54
C LEU A 417 5.08 7.90 16.13
N THR A 418 4.20 8.20 17.10
CA THR A 418 2.77 8.45 16.84
C THR A 418 2.56 9.74 16.02
N PHE A 419 3.37 10.76 16.26
CA PHE A 419 3.26 12.04 15.57
C PHE A 419 3.59 11.95 14.07
N PHE A 420 4.64 11.22 13.70
CA PHE A 420 5.05 11.04 12.28
C PHE A 420 4.37 9.86 11.56
N GLN A 421 3.47 9.14 12.23
CA GLN A 421 2.60 8.13 11.61
C GLN A 421 1.32 8.73 10.98
N LYS A 422 1.03 10.01 11.25
CA LYS A 422 -0.10 10.75 10.67
C LYS A 422 0.01 10.89 9.15
N ASN A 423 -1.13 11.02 8.47
CA ASN A 423 -1.19 11.16 7.00
C ASN A 423 -0.87 12.58 6.52
N SER A 424 -1.03 13.57 7.42
CA SER A 424 -0.85 14.98 7.11
C SER A 424 0.61 15.30 6.74
N PRO A 425 0.89 16.33 5.94
CA PRO A 425 2.27 16.70 5.61
C PRO A 425 3.06 17.22 6.83
N MET A 426 3.97 16.42 7.39
CA MET A 426 4.75 16.78 8.60
C MET A 426 6.22 17.16 8.33
N ILE A 427 6.62 17.32 7.07
CA ILE A 427 8.04 17.49 6.73
C ILE A 427 8.68 18.75 7.36
N HIS A 428 7.89 19.81 7.53
CA HIS A 428 8.32 21.07 8.15
C HIS A 428 8.68 20.94 9.64
N LEU A 429 8.16 19.92 10.35
CA LEU A 429 8.43 19.68 11.77
C LEU A 429 9.52 18.64 12.00
N LEU A 430 9.92 17.92 10.95
CA LEU A 430 10.75 16.73 11.06
C LEU A 430 12.12 17.01 11.71
N TYR A 431 12.83 18.03 11.24
CA TYR A 431 14.18 18.34 11.74
C TYR A 431 14.17 18.72 13.23
N GLU A 432 13.21 19.56 13.63
CA GLU A 432 13.08 20.02 15.01
C GLU A 432 12.72 18.87 15.95
N GLU A 433 11.76 18.03 15.59
CA GLU A 433 11.37 16.88 16.40
C GLU A 433 12.49 15.82 16.51
N LEU A 434 13.30 15.64 15.45
CA LEU A 434 14.49 14.78 15.50
C LEU A 434 15.55 15.33 16.45
N SER A 435 15.80 16.65 16.39
CA SER A 435 16.70 17.36 17.30
C SER A 435 16.22 17.23 18.75
N ASN A 436 14.93 17.45 19.00
CA ASN A 436 14.32 17.36 20.31
C ASN A 436 14.39 15.95 20.90
N LEU A 437 14.07 14.92 20.12
CA LEU A 437 14.19 13.52 20.55
C LEU A 437 15.62 13.19 20.96
N TYR A 438 16.60 13.53 20.12
CA TYR A 438 18.01 13.24 20.43
C TYR A 438 18.49 13.99 21.67
N ARG A 439 18.10 15.26 21.83
CA ARG A 439 18.39 16.06 23.02
C ARG A 439 17.77 15.46 24.29
N ILE A 440 16.54 14.95 24.23
CA ILE A 440 15.88 14.27 25.37
C ILE A 440 16.65 13.01 25.76
N VAL A 441 17.10 12.20 24.79
CA VAL A 441 17.92 11.02 25.05
C VAL A 441 19.23 11.42 25.76
N LEU A 442 19.94 12.42 25.27
CA LEU A 442 21.18 12.90 25.89
C LEU A 442 20.96 13.41 27.31
N LEU A 443 19.95 14.26 27.53
CA LEU A 443 19.59 14.78 28.87
C LEU A 443 19.07 13.73 29.84
N SER A 444 18.79 12.51 29.37
CA SER A 444 18.35 11.41 30.23
C SER A 444 19.50 10.79 31.03
N PHE A 445 20.75 10.95 30.57
CA PHE A 445 21.91 10.35 31.26
C PHE A 445 23.16 11.24 31.29
N LEU A 446 23.18 12.37 30.57
CA LEU A 446 24.26 13.37 30.61
C LEU A 446 23.84 14.61 31.40
N THR A 447 24.84 15.30 31.95
CA THR A 447 24.64 16.58 32.67
C THR A 447 24.09 17.67 31.76
N SER A 448 23.19 18.50 32.31
CA SER A 448 22.62 19.65 31.60
C SER A 448 23.67 20.68 31.20
N GLU A 449 24.75 20.82 31.97
CA GLU A 449 25.90 21.67 31.63
C GLU A 449 26.59 21.21 30.35
N TYR A 450 26.82 19.90 30.19
CA TYR A 450 27.51 19.35 29.01
C TYR A 450 26.65 19.44 27.75
N VAL A 451 25.36 19.08 27.85
CA VAL A 451 24.43 19.21 26.74
C VAL A 451 24.16 20.69 26.41
N GLY A 452 24.05 21.54 27.44
CA GLY A 452 23.84 22.98 27.32
C GLY A 452 22.58 23.33 26.54
N ASN A 453 22.61 24.41 25.77
CA ASN A 453 21.52 24.84 24.88
C ASN A 453 21.69 24.35 23.42
N LYS A 454 22.58 23.37 23.18
CA LYS A 454 22.84 22.83 21.83
C LYS A 454 21.56 22.26 21.21
N GLN A 455 21.35 22.53 19.92
CA GLN A 455 20.22 22.03 19.13
C GLN A 455 20.70 21.65 17.72
N GLY A 456 19.92 20.85 17.02
CA GLY A 456 20.20 20.47 15.63
C GLY A 456 21.61 19.90 15.46
N ASN A 457 22.37 20.47 14.52
CA ASN A 457 23.71 20.04 14.19
C ASN A 457 24.68 20.07 15.39
N ASP A 458 24.53 21.03 16.32
CA ASP A 458 25.44 21.18 17.46
C ASP A 458 25.35 19.99 18.44
N LEU A 459 24.22 19.27 18.45
CA LEU A 459 24.08 18.05 19.25
C LEU A 459 25.03 16.94 18.78
N LEU A 460 25.47 16.97 17.52
CA LEU A 460 26.42 15.98 16.99
C LEU A 460 27.84 16.18 17.56
N LEU A 461 28.15 17.34 18.13
CA LEU A 461 29.43 17.61 18.79
C LEU A 461 29.55 16.92 20.16
N ILE A 462 28.43 16.49 20.74
CA ILE A 462 28.38 15.80 22.02
C ILE A 462 28.87 14.37 21.84
N ASP A 463 29.83 13.93 22.64
CA ASP A 463 30.22 12.53 22.73
C ASP A 463 29.39 11.84 23.84
N PRO A 464 28.46 10.95 23.48
CA PRO A 464 27.62 10.27 24.47
C PRO A 464 28.41 9.30 25.35
N LYS A 465 29.67 8.96 25.03
CA LYS A 465 30.46 7.97 25.76
C LYS A 465 31.27 8.53 26.93
N LEU A 466 31.34 9.85 27.10
CA LEU A 466 32.14 10.48 28.16
C LEU A 466 31.54 10.24 29.55
N SER A 467 32.15 9.34 30.32
CA SER A 467 31.70 8.93 31.65
C SER A 467 31.70 10.09 32.66
N GLU A 468 32.66 10.99 32.59
CA GLU A 468 32.80 12.16 33.47
C GLU A 468 31.70 13.21 33.28
N LYS A 469 30.96 13.15 32.17
CA LYS A 469 29.83 14.04 31.88
C LYS A 469 28.48 13.40 32.17
N GLN A 470 28.46 12.16 32.65
CA GLN A 470 27.24 11.45 32.99
C GLN A 470 26.66 11.88 34.33
N LEU A 471 25.34 11.75 34.43
CA LEU A 471 24.60 11.89 35.67
C LEU A 471 24.94 10.75 36.62
N ASN A 472 24.90 11.04 37.93
CA ASN A 472 24.92 9.98 38.94
C ASN A 472 23.61 9.17 38.92
N ASP A 473 23.61 8.00 39.55
CA ASP A 473 22.48 7.05 39.53
C ASP A 473 21.14 7.67 39.98
N LYS A 474 21.18 8.61 40.93
CA LYS A 474 19.98 9.29 41.44
C LYS A 474 19.36 10.22 40.39
N GLN A 475 20.18 10.74 39.47
CA GLN A 475 19.77 11.75 38.49
C GLN A 475 19.43 11.15 37.11
N ILE A 476 19.99 9.99 36.73
CA ILE A 476 19.68 9.34 35.44
C ILE A 476 18.18 9.10 35.31
N ARG A 477 17.56 9.52 34.21
CA ARG A 477 16.12 9.39 34.00
C ARG A 477 15.75 7.97 33.59
N ILE A 478 15.12 7.23 34.52
CA ILE A 478 14.66 5.85 34.31
C ILE A 478 13.13 5.69 34.37
N GLY A 479 12.40 6.79 34.60
CA GLY A 479 10.96 6.77 34.87
C GLY A 479 10.64 6.58 36.36
N GLU A 480 9.49 7.13 36.78
CA GLU A 480 9.08 7.16 38.18
C GLU A 480 8.81 5.76 38.74
N GLU A 481 8.11 4.91 37.98
CA GLU A 481 7.78 3.56 38.42
C GLU A 481 9.02 2.67 38.57
N ALA A 482 9.97 2.75 37.63
CA ALA A 482 11.25 2.06 37.76
C ALA A 482 12.07 2.61 38.95
N ARG A 483 12.00 3.91 39.23
CA ARG A 483 12.66 4.52 40.39
C ARG A 483 12.11 3.98 41.71
N LYS A 484 10.78 3.89 41.84
CA LYS A 484 10.13 3.31 43.02
C LYS A 484 10.53 1.85 43.21
N SER A 485 10.57 1.06 42.13
CA SER A 485 10.90 -0.37 42.20
C SER A 485 12.35 -0.63 42.60
N LEU A 486 13.28 0.32 42.42
CA LEU A 486 14.65 0.18 42.93
C LEU A 486 14.72 -0.07 44.43
N THR A 487 13.73 0.38 45.22
CA THR A 487 13.73 0.12 46.67
C THR A 487 13.72 -1.37 47.02
N LEU A 488 13.24 -2.22 46.09
CA LEU A 488 13.15 -3.67 46.22
C LEU A 488 14.45 -4.41 45.82
N LEU A 489 15.45 -3.69 45.32
CA LEU A 489 16.72 -4.26 44.83
C LEU A 489 17.83 -4.11 45.87
N SER A 490 18.70 -5.11 45.93
CA SER A 490 19.98 -5.05 46.65
C SER A 490 20.92 -4.00 46.05
N LYS A 491 22.04 -3.74 46.75
CA LYS A 491 23.04 -2.76 46.29
C LYS A 491 23.67 -3.21 44.97
N ASP A 492 24.08 -4.47 44.87
CA ASP A 492 24.77 -5.01 43.69
C ASP A 492 23.84 -5.03 42.46
N GLU A 493 22.56 -5.39 42.66
CA GLU A 493 21.56 -5.35 41.58
C GLU A 493 21.28 -3.93 41.08
N LYS A 494 21.32 -2.92 41.96
CA LYS A 494 21.20 -1.51 41.55
C LYS A 494 22.40 -1.07 40.71
N GLU A 495 23.61 -1.41 41.14
CA GLU A 495 24.84 -1.08 40.42
C GLU A 495 24.86 -1.74 39.04
N GLU A 496 24.47 -3.01 38.93
CA GLU A 496 24.29 -3.70 37.64
C GLU A 496 23.22 -3.03 36.77
N PHE A 497 22.04 -2.76 37.33
CA PHE A 497 20.95 -2.11 36.59
C PHE A 497 21.38 -0.77 36.01
N PHE A 498 22.05 0.09 36.80
CA PHE A 498 22.49 1.40 36.34
C PHE A 498 23.66 1.34 35.35
N ARG A 499 24.53 0.33 35.44
CA ARG A 499 25.55 0.05 34.42
C ARG A 499 24.88 -0.26 33.08
N ASP A 500 23.88 -1.14 33.09
CA ASP A 500 23.15 -1.54 31.88
C ASP A 500 22.33 -0.38 31.31
N VAL A 501 21.64 0.40 32.16
CA VAL A 501 20.91 1.60 31.74
C VAL A 501 21.82 2.60 31.01
N ARG A 502 23.04 2.83 31.53
CA ARG A 502 24.03 3.68 30.84
C ARG A 502 24.41 3.11 29.48
N ASN A 503 24.70 1.81 29.41
CA ASN A 503 25.04 1.15 28.14
C ASN A 503 23.89 1.25 27.13
N ILE A 504 22.63 1.10 27.57
CA ILE A 504 21.44 1.26 26.73
C ILE A 504 21.38 2.69 26.19
N PHE A 505 21.42 3.71 27.06
CA PHE A 505 21.34 5.11 26.63
C PHE A 505 22.50 5.51 25.71
N GLN A 506 23.72 5.09 26.03
CA GLN A 506 24.90 5.33 25.19
C GLN A 506 24.74 4.70 23.81
N SER A 507 24.26 3.46 23.73
CA SER A 507 24.01 2.75 22.48
C SER A 507 22.93 3.45 21.64
N ILE A 508 21.81 3.85 22.27
CA ILE A 508 20.75 4.63 21.61
C ILE A 508 21.32 5.96 21.09
N ALA A 509 21.98 6.73 21.96
CA ALA A 509 22.50 8.05 21.63
C ALA A 509 23.54 7.99 20.50
N PHE A 510 24.45 7.01 20.55
CA PHE A 510 25.43 6.79 19.50
C PHE A 510 24.75 6.41 18.17
N TYR A 511 23.76 5.51 18.21
CA TYR A 511 23.02 5.13 17.01
C TYR A 511 22.30 6.34 16.39
N LEU A 512 21.61 7.14 17.21
CA LEU A 512 20.94 8.37 16.75
C LEU A 512 21.93 9.37 16.17
N LYS A 513 23.05 9.63 16.86
CA LYS A 513 24.12 10.52 16.39
C LYS A 513 24.61 10.14 14.98
N SER A 514 24.77 8.85 14.71
CA SER A 514 25.29 8.35 13.43
C SER A 514 24.27 8.30 12.30
N ASN A 515 22.96 8.27 12.61
CA ASN A 515 21.92 8.00 11.61
C ASN A 515 20.88 9.13 11.45
N LEU A 516 20.83 10.10 12.36
CA LEU A 516 19.95 11.26 12.21
C LEU A 516 20.57 12.31 11.27
N PRO A 517 19.79 12.91 10.35
CA PRO A 517 20.27 13.92 9.42
C PRO A 517 20.35 15.32 10.05
N LEU A 518 20.90 15.45 11.26
CA LEU A 518 20.97 16.76 11.96
C LEU A 518 21.96 17.74 11.32
N ASN A 519 22.86 17.26 10.46
CA ASN A 519 23.73 18.09 9.62
C ASN A 519 23.07 18.49 8.29
N ASN A 520 21.85 18.04 8.00
CA ASN A 520 21.16 18.34 6.75
C ASN A 520 20.54 19.75 6.81
N LEU A 521 21.24 20.70 6.20
CA LEU A 521 20.82 22.10 6.12
C LEU A 521 19.46 22.28 5.44
N PHE A 522 19.20 21.52 4.37
CA PHE A 522 17.94 21.58 3.65
C PHE A 522 16.76 21.17 4.54
N LEU A 523 16.87 20.04 5.25
CA LEU A 523 15.83 19.60 6.20
C LEU A 523 15.60 20.60 7.33
N ARG A 524 16.67 21.22 7.85
CA ARG A 524 16.57 22.28 8.86
C ARG A 524 15.77 23.47 8.34
N ASP A 525 16.04 23.88 7.11
CA ASP A 525 15.39 25.05 6.51
C ASP A 525 13.91 24.81 6.19
N LEU A 526 13.45 23.56 6.06
CA LEU A 526 12.02 23.26 5.83
C LEU A 526 11.09 23.73 6.97
N LYS A 527 11.62 24.04 8.17
CA LYS A 527 10.84 24.61 9.27
C LYS A 527 10.11 25.90 8.87
N ILE A 528 10.65 26.66 7.92
CA ILE A 528 10.09 27.95 7.50
C ILE A 528 8.70 27.83 6.88
N PHE A 529 8.32 26.64 6.42
CA PHE A 529 6.98 26.40 5.90
C PHE A 529 5.91 26.36 7.00
N GLY A 530 6.31 26.30 8.27
CA GLY A 530 5.42 26.53 9.41
C GLY A 530 5.00 28.01 9.48
N PRO A 531 3.70 28.33 9.71
CA PRO A 531 3.22 29.71 9.72
C PRO A 531 3.94 30.62 10.72
N SER A 532 4.45 30.05 11.83
CA SER A 532 5.19 30.77 12.87
C SER A 532 6.55 31.33 12.43
N TYR A 533 7.16 30.77 11.39
CA TYR A 533 8.50 31.17 10.90
C TYR A 533 8.45 32.16 9.74
N ARG A 534 7.25 32.54 9.32
CA ARG A 534 7.03 33.40 8.18
C ARG A 534 7.71 34.77 8.31
N SER A 535 7.69 35.35 9.52
CA SER A 535 8.30 36.65 9.81
C SER A 535 9.72 36.52 10.37
N ASP A 536 10.29 35.31 10.38
CA ASP A 536 11.68 35.07 10.79
C ASP A 536 12.61 35.73 9.77
N PRO A 537 13.54 36.62 10.19
CA PRO A 537 14.51 37.23 9.29
C PRO A 537 15.36 36.21 8.51
N GLU A 538 15.65 35.03 9.08
CA GLU A 538 16.45 33.98 8.44
C GLU A 538 15.66 33.22 7.34
N SER A 539 14.35 33.42 7.27
CA SER A 539 13.47 32.66 6.36
C SER A 539 13.73 32.96 4.89
N ILE A 540 14.20 34.17 4.55
CA ILE A 540 14.50 34.57 3.16
C ILE A 540 15.69 33.79 2.61
N ASP A 541 16.78 33.71 3.38
CA ASP A 541 17.94 32.93 2.93
C ASP A 541 17.60 31.44 2.88
N ALA A 542 16.78 30.96 3.82
CA ALA A 542 16.30 29.59 3.83
C ALA A 542 15.44 29.25 2.60
N ILE A 543 14.47 30.08 2.22
CA ILE A 543 13.61 29.80 1.05
C ILE A 543 14.42 29.75 -0.25
N ILE A 544 15.44 30.63 -0.39
CA ILE A 544 16.35 30.64 -1.53
C ILE A 544 17.18 29.35 -1.57
N ARG A 545 17.75 28.93 -0.44
CA ARG A 545 18.50 27.65 -0.36
C ARG A 545 17.62 26.46 -0.71
N ILE A 546 16.38 26.42 -0.21
CA ILE A 546 15.41 25.37 -0.52
C ILE A 546 15.11 25.36 -2.03
N GLY A 547 14.80 26.52 -2.62
CA GLY A 547 14.49 26.63 -4.05
C GLY A 547 15.63 26.14 -4.95
N ARG A 548 16.89 26.41 -4.57
CA ARG A 548 18.09 25.94 -5.27
C ARG A 548 18.34 24.44 -5.10
N PHE A 549 17.92 23.87 -3.96
CA PHE A 549 18.20 22.48 -3.64
C PHE A 549 17.28 21.48 -4.36
N VAL A 550 16.06 21.89 -4.73
CA VAL A 550 15.10 21.00 -5.42
C VAL A 550 15.47 20.83 -6.90
N PRO A 551 15.91 19.64 -7.37
CA PRO A 551 16.52 19.48 -8.69
C PRO A 551 15.59 19.88 -9.84
N GLY A 552 16.02 20.81 -10.69
CA GLY A 552 15.31 21.22 -11.91
C GLY A 552 13.91 21.80 -11.69
N LEU A 553 13.57 22.24 -10.47
CA LEU A 553 12.25 22.81 -10.18
C LEU A 553 12.18 24.28 -10.61
N LEU A 554 13.16 25.09 -10.18
CA LEU A 554 13.21 26.53 -10.43
C LEU A 554 14.47 26.89 -11.22
N SER A 555 14.32 27.76 -12.21
CA SER A 555 15.40 28.45 -12.91
C SER A 555 16.01 29.56 -12.05
N SER A 556 17.19 30.07 -12.42
CA SER A 556 17.83 31.17 -11.69
C SER A 556 16.93 32.41 -11.55
N ASN A 557 16.21 32.78 -12.62
CA ASN A 557 15.27 33.91 -12.57
C ASN A 557 14.08 33.63 -11.65
N GLU A 558 13.57 32.38 -11.63
CA GLU A 558 12.52 31.98 -10.68
C GLU A 558 13.00 32.03 -9.22
N ILE A 559 14.29 31.82 -8.94
CA ILE A 559 14.81 31.98 -7.57
C ILE A 559 14.71 33.43 -7.09
N ASP A 560 15.02 34.40 -7.95
CA ASP A 560 14.89 35.83 -7.59
C ASP A 560 13.41 36.21 -7.41
N LEU A 561 12.51 35.70 -8.26
CA LEU A 561 11.06 35.88 -8.11
C LEU A 561 10.54 35.24 -6.83
N LEU A 562 11.00 34.04 -6.48
CA LEU A 562 10.65 33.36 -5.24
C LEU A 562 11.03 34.19 -4.02
N SER A 563 12.22 34.82 -4.02
CA SER A 563 12.65 35.71 -2.94
C SER A 563 11.69 36.88 -2.75
N ASN A 564 11.31 37.55 -3.85
CA ASN A 564 10.34 38.64 -3.83
C ASN A 564 8.95 38.17 -3.35
N GLU A 565 8.46 37.04 -3.87
CA GLU A 565 7.19 36.45 -3.46
C GLU A 565 7.19 36.08 -1.97
N TRP A 566 8.30 35.57 -1.43
CA TRP A 566 8.42 35.26 -0.01
C TRP A 566 8.40 36.52 0.87
N LEU A 567 9.07 37.60 0.47
CA LEU A 567 9.02 38.90 1.16
C LEU A 567 7.60 39.49 1.18
N MET A 568 6.90 39.39 0.05
CA MET A 568 5.51 39.82 -0.05
C MET A 568 4.59 38.92 0.78
N TYR A 569 4.86 37.62 0.78
CA TYR A 569 4.17 36.68 1.64
C TYR A 569 4.43 37.01 3.10
N SER A 570 5.66 37.30 3.55
CA SER A 570 5.99 37.50 4.97
C SER A 570 5.30 38.68 5.66
N THR A 571 4.75 39.61 4.86
CA THR A 571 4.02 40.81 5.30
C THR A 571 2.51 40.78 5.02
N GLU A 572 2.03 39.84 4.21
CA GLU A 572 0.60 39.60 3.94
C GLU A 572 -0.32 39.48 5.17
N MET A 573 -1.50 40.08 5.16
CA MET A 573 -2.45 39.83 6.25
C MET A 573 -3.04 38.41 6.14
N ILE A 574 -2.77 37.57 7.14
CA ILE A 574 -3.31 36.20 7.22
C ILE A 574 -4.46 36.18 8.21
N ASP A 575 -5.55 35.58 7.78
CA ASP A 575 -6.69 35.30 8.64
C ASP A 575 -6.33 34.22 9.67
N ASP A 576 -6.48 34.55 10.95
CA ASP A 576 -6.21 33.63 12.07
C ASP A 576 -7.01 32.33 11.96
N SER A 577 -8.16 32.32 11.29
CA SER A 577 -8.94 31.10 11.03
C SER A 577 -8.23 30.09 10.13
N TRP A 578 -7.22 30.52 9.36
CA TRP A 578 -6.42 29.61 8.52
C TRP A 578 -5.36 28.87 9.35
N ILE A 579 -5.05 29.39 10.54
CA ILE A 579 -4.11 28.85 11.52
C ILE A 579 -4.93 28.48 12.77
N ILE A 580 -5.81 27.47 12.67
CA ILE A 580 -6.62 27.08 13.84
C ILE A 580 -5.68 26.70 14.99
N LYS A 581 -5.96 27.26 16.19
CA LYS A 581 -5.45 26.81 17.48
C LYS A 581 -6.57 26.03 18.16
N ARG A 582 -6.64 24.70 18.03
CA ARG A 582 -7.60 23.97 18.87
C ARG A 582 -7.08 23.98 20.30
N LYS A 583 -7.82 24.58 21.23
CA LYS A 583 -7.59 24.45 22.66
C LYS A 583 -8.25 23.15 23.14
N TYR A 584 -7.48 22.26 23.74
CA TYR A 584 -8.03 21.15 24.51
C TYR A 584 -7.55 21.26 25.96
N LYS A 585 -8.46 21.02 26.92
CA LYS A 585 -8.10 20.82 28.32
C LYS A 585 -7.55 19.40 28.48
N GLY A 586 -6.24 19.26 28.71
CA GLY A 586 -5.67 18.01 29.21
C GLY A 586 -6.04 17.76 30.68
N LEU A 587 -5.71 16.57 31.19
CA LEU A 587 -5.84 16.17 32.61
C LEU A 587 -5.10 17.10 33.60
N GLN A 588 -4.23 18.00 33.12
CA GLN A 588 -3.48 18.98 33.91
C GLN A 588 -3.78 20.45 33.54
N GLU A 589 -4.94 20.76 32.93
CA GLU A 589 -5.32 22.13 32.53
C GLU A 589 -4.25 22.90 31.69
N GLN A 590 -3.35 22.20 31.01
CA GLN A 590 -2.42 22.82 30.06
C GLN A 590 -3.07 22.93 28.67
N GLU A 591 -3.07 24.14 28.11
CA GLU A 591 -3.53 24.40 26.75
C GLU A 591 -2.54 23.79 25.74
N HIS A 592 -2.96 22.78 24.99
CA HIS A 592 -2.22 22.27 23.84
C HIS A 592 -2.73 22.92 22.54
N ILE A 593 -1.82 23.26 21.62
CA ILE A 593 -2.13 23.89 20.32
C ILE A 593 -2.07 22.82 19.23
N GLU A 594 -3.19 22.57 18.54
CA GLU A 594 -3.22 21.77 17.30
C GLU A 594 -3.54 22.69 16.11
N TYR A 595 -2.65 22.72 15.13
CA TYR A 595 -2.75 23.49 13.88
C TYR A 595 -3.71 22.80 12.88
N HIS A 596 -4.34 23.56 11.98
CA HIS A 596 -4.90 22.98 10.75
C HIS A 596 -3.82 22.19 9.99
N GLU A 597 -4.22 21.23 9.16
CA GLU A 597 -3.27 20.53 8.27
C GLU A 597 -2.53 21.58 7.43
N ILE A 598 -1.20 21.46 7.37
CA ILE A 598 -0.34 22.51 6.83
C ILE A 598 -0.62 22.81 5.36
N ASP A 599 -1.08 21.82 4.60
CA ASP A 599 -1.48 21.98 3.21
C ASP A 599 -2.80 22.74 3.05
N TYR A 600 -3.72 22.68 4.02
CA TYR A 600 -4.89 23.58 4.04
C TYR A 600 -4.47 25.04 4.19
N TYR A 601 -3.58 25.33 5.14
CA TYR A 601 -3.02 26.66 5.34
C TYR A 601 -2.37 27.18 4.05
N TRP A 602 -1.47 26.38 3.46
CA TRP A 602 -0.81 26.76 2.23
C TRP A 602 -1.78 26.87 1.06
N ASN A 603 -2.79 26.01 0.94
CA ASN A 603 -3.81 26.15 -0.10
C ASN A 603 -4.50 27.52 -0.04
N LYS A 604 -4.84 28.01 1.16
CA LYS A 604 -5.41 29.36 1.33
C LYS A 604 -4.46 30.47 0.89
N VAL A 605 -3.20 30.40 1.32
CA VAL A 605 -2.15 31.36 0.93
C VAL A 605 -1.96 31.37 -0.59
N LEU A 606 -1.86 30.18 -1.20
CA LEU A 606 -1.62 30.02 -2.64
C LEU A 606 -2.85 30.38 -3.50
N SER A 607 -4.04 30.47 -2.89
CA SER A 607 -5.28 30.91 -3.54
C SER A 607 -5.44 32.43 -3.56
N ILE A 608 -4.54 33.18 -2.93
CA ILE A 608 -4.58 34.65 -2.97
C ILE A 608 -4.30 35.11 -4.40
N VAL A 609 -5.18 35.96 -4.92
CA VAL A 609 -5.07 36.57 -6.24
C VAL A 609 -4.83 38.06 -6.13
N VAL A 610 -4.11 38.61 -7.10
CA VAL A 610 -4.00 40.07 -7.30
C VAL A 610 -5.27 40.62 -7.96
N VAL A 611 -5.41 41.95 -8.02
CA VAL A 611 -6.64 42.64 -8.48
C VAL A 611 -7.12 42.20 -9.87
N ASN A 612 -6.21 41.78 -10.75
CA ASN A 612 -6.53 41.31 -12.09
C ASN A 612 -6.89 39.81 -12.17
N GLY A 613 -7.02 39.12 -11.02
CA GLY A 613 -7.41 37.72 -10.93
C GLY A 613 -6.29 36.69 -11.11
N HIS A 614 -5.05 37.12 -11.37
CA HIS A 614 -3.90 36.20 -11.43
C HIS A 614 -3.42 35.77 -10.04
N PRO A 615 -2.84 34.55 -9.89
CA PRO A 615 -2.26 34.12 -8.62
C PRO A 615 -1.17 35.09 -8.15
N LYS A 616 -1.21 35.46 -6.87
CA LYS A 616 -0.25 36.39 -6.26
C LYS A 616 1.14 35.77 -6.06
N TYR A 617 1.19 34.46 -5.82
CA TYR A 617 2.40 33.72 -5.45
C TYR A 617 2.66 32.48 -6.34
N PRO A 618 2.85 32.64 -7.67
CA PRO A 618 2.99 31.52 -8.59
C PRO A 618 4.25 30.69 -8.36
N THR A 619 5.41 31.33 -8.11
CA THR A 619 6.69 30.64 -7.93
C THR A 619 6.75 29.94 -6.57
N LEU A 620 6.26 30.62 -5.54
CA LEU A 620 6.12 30.05 -4.21
C LEU A 620 5.12 28.88 -4.21
N SER A 621 4.00 28.99 -4.95
CA SER A 621 3.06 27.88 -5.16
C SER A 621 3.77 26.65 -5.72
N LYS A 622 4.60 26.84 -6.74
CA LYS A 622 5.39 25.77 -7.35
C LYS A 622 6.27 25.09 -6.30
N LEU A 623 7.03 25.85 -5.52
CA LEU A 623 7.90 25.29 -4.49
C LEU A 623 7.14 24.58 -3.36
N VAL A 624 6.15 25.25 -2.76
CA VAL A 624 5.36 24.75 -1.62
C VAL A 624 4.72 23.40 -1.95
N LYS A 625 4.07 23.28 -3.12
CA LYS A 625 3.40 22.04 -3.54
C LYS A 625 4.37 20.87 -3.63
N ASN A 626 5.62 21.11 -4.04
CA ASN A 626 6.66 20.10 -4.14
C ASN A 626 7.30 19.75 -2.79
N ILE A 627 7.41 20.71 -1.87
CA ILE A 627 7.92 20.46 -0.52
C ILE A 627 6.92 19.67 0.32
N LEU A 628 5.63 20.03 0.30
CA LEU A 628 4.64 19.38 1.17
C LEU A 628 4.34 17.92 0.78
N ILE A 629 4.59 17.53 -0.47
CA ILE A 629 4.42 16.14 -0.90
C ILE A 629 5.58 15.23 -0.46
N MET A 630 6.67 15.79 0.06
CA MET A 630 7.81 15.00 0.52
C MET A 630 7.41 13.95 1.55
N SER A 631 8.06 12.78 1.46
CA SER A 631 7.88 11.71 2.44
C SER A 631 8.63 12.06 3.73
N HIS A 632 7.92 11.96 4.86
CA HIS A 632 8.49 12.06 6.21
C HIS A 632 8.51 10.69 6.93
N GLY A 633 8.10 9.62 6.24
CA GLY A 633 8.00 8.26 6.76
C GLY A 633 7.30 7.34 5.75
N ASN A 634 7.35 6.02 5.99
CA ASN A 634 6.70 5.01 5.16
C ASN A 634 5.37 4.50 5.74
N ALA A 635 4.83 5.19 6.75
CA ALA A 635 3.65 4.76 7.49
C ALA A 635 2.38 4.64 6.62
N ASP A 636 2.26 5.42 5.54
CA ASP A 636 1.18 5.29 4.56
C ASP A 636 1.15 3.90 3.91
N VAL A 637 2.33 3.37 3.53
CA VAL A 637 2.45 2.06 2.91
C VAL A 637 2.19 0.95 3.92
N GLU A 638 2.71 1.09 5.14
CA GLU A 638 2.49 0.16 6.25
C GLU A 638 1.01 0.03 6.62
N ARG A 639 0.26 1.14 6.63
CA ARG A 639 -1.21 1.10 6.81
C ARG A 639 -1.91 0.36 5.68
N GLY A 640 -1.35 0.40 4.48
CA GLY A 640 -1.78 -0.40 3.34
C GLY A 640 -1.78 -1.90 3.63
N PHE A 641 -0.89 -2.41 4.47
CA PHE A 641 -0.80 -3.84 4.78
C PHE A 641 -2.03 -4.36 5.54
N SER A 642 -2.57 -3.57 6.47
CA SER A 642 -3.81 -3.94 7.18
C SER A 642 -4.98 -4.11 6.21
N ILE A 643 -5.11 -3.19 5.24
CA ILE A 643 -6.15 -3.29 4.20
C ILE A 643 -5.92 -4.53 3.31
N ASN A 644 -4.66 -4.88 3.01
CA ASN A 644 -4.35 -6.09 2.26
C ASN A 644 -4.74 -7.37 3.01
N GLY A 645 -4.50 -7.41 4.33
CA GLY A 645 -4.95 -8.53 5.18
C GLY A 645 -6.47 -8.73 5.16
N ASN A 646 -7.25 -7.65 5.04
CA ASN A 646 -8.71 -7.73 4.90
C ASN A 646 -9.19 -8.10 3.49
N ILE A 647 -8.36 -7.90 2.46
CA ILE A 647 -8.71 -8.20 1.07
C ILE A 647 -8.35 -9.64 0.71
N LEU A 648 -7.16 -10.08 1.10
CA LEU A 648 -6.66 -11.43 0.88
C LEU A 648 -6.81 -12.22 2.18
N THR A 649 -7.98 -12.82 2.38
CA THR A 649 -8.25 -13.77 3.47
C THR A 649 -8.12 -15.22 2.96
N GLU A 650 -8.24 -16.20 3.85
CA GLU A 650 -8.24 -17.62 3.48
C GLU A 650 -9.34 -17.94 2.44
N GLU A 651 -10.53 -17.39 2.62
CA GLU A 651 -11.68 -17.52 1.73
C GLU A 651 -11.52 -16.77 0.41
N ARG A 652 -10.51 -15.91 0.29
CA ARG A 652 -10.21 -15.06 -0.87
C ARG A 652 -8.83 -15.34 -1.46
N SER A 653 -8.26 -16.49 -1.14
CA SER A 653 -6.94 -16.94 -1.60
C SER A 653 -6.85 -17.17 -3.12
N LEU A 654 -7.97 -17.26 -3.83
CA LEU A 654 -8.02 -17.44 -5.29
C LEU A 654 -8.15 -16.12 -6.08
N LEU A 655 -8.13 -14.96 -5.41
CA LEU A 655 -8.20 -13.68 -6.11
C LEU A 655 -6.99 -13.47 -7.03
N SER A 656 -7.27 -13.07 -8.27
CA SER A 656 -6.25 -12.68 -9.24
C SER A 656 -5.64 -11.32 -8.88
N GLU A 657 -4.42 -11.04 -9.38
CA GLU A 657 -3.78 -9.72 -9.23
C GLU A 657 -4.71 -8.57 -9.68
N LYS A 658 -5.47 -8.77 -10.77
CA LYS A 658 -6.44 -7.80 -11.27
C LYS A 658 -7.60 -7.56 -10.29
N SER A 659 -8.06 -8.59 -9.60
CA SER A 659 -9.10 -8.48 -8.59
C SER A 659 -8.57 -7.80 -7.32
N ILE A 660 -7.36 -8.14 -6.88
CA ILE A 660 -6.69 -7.50 -5.73
C ILE A 660 -6.53 -6.00 -6.00
N ASN A 661 -5.96 -5.64 -7.15
CA ASN A 661 -5.86 -4.25 -7.59
C ASN A 661 -7.24 -3.58 -7.66
N GLY A 662 -8.24 -4.24 -8.27
CA GLY A 662 -9.59 -3.70 -8.36
C GLY A 662 -10.21 -3.37 -7.00
N LEU A 663 -10.11 -4.28 -6.03
CA LEU A 663 -10.63 -4.08 -4.67
C LEU A 663 -9.90 -2.94 -3.96
N ARG A 664 -8.57 -2.92 -4.07
CA ARG A 664 -7.72 -1.90 -3.46
C ARG A 664 -8.03 -0.51 -4.01
N THR A 665 -8.08 -0.37 -5.33
CA THR A 665 -8.36 0.91 -5.98
C THR A 665 -9.80 1.38 -5.74
N ILE A 666 -10.77 0.47 -5.63
CA ILE A 666 -12.13 0.82 -5.19
C ILE A 666 -12.12 1.31 -3.74
N SER A 667 -11.48 0.58 -2.82
CA SER A 667 -11.42 0.96 -1.41
C SER A 667 -10.72 2.31 -1.22
N ASP A 668 -9.62 2.54 -1.92
CA ASP A 668 -8.90 3.81 -1.97
C ASP A 668 -9.78 4.93 -2.58
N GLY A 669 -10.50 4.65 -3.66
CA GLY A 669 -11.44 5.59 -4.29
C GLY A 669 -12.60 5.99 -3.37
N VAL A 670 -13.17 5.04 -2.61
CA VAL A 670 -14.19 5.29 -1.59
C VAL A 670 -13.63 6.11 -0.43
N GLN A 671 -12.41 5.78 0.01
CA GLN A 671 -11.72 6.57 1.04
C GLN A 671 -11.51 8.01 0.60
N PHE A 672 -11.09 8.20 -0.65
CA PHE A 672 -10.78 9.50 -1.22
C PHE A 672 -12.02 10.37 -1.49
N LEU A 673 -13.05 9.82 -2.15
CA LEU A 673 -14.23 10.60 -2.57
C LEU A 673 -15.34 10.65 -1.53
N GLY A 674 -15.43 9.64 -0.65
CA GLY A 674 -16.52 9.48 0.31
C GLY A 674 -16.06 9.56 1.77
N SER A 675 -14.80 9.90 2.03
CA SER A 675 -14.19 9.85 3.37
C SER A 675 -14.41 8.49 4.05
N GLY A 676 -14.31 7.41 3.27
CA GLY A 676 -14.52 6.03 3.72
C GLY A 676 -15.97 5.57 3.73
N SER A 677 -16.94 6.44 3.43
CA SER A 677 -18.36 6.14 3.37
C SER A 677 -18.86 6.04 1.93
N VAL A 678 -19.34 4.85 1.53
CA VAL A 678 -19.81 4.58 0.16
C VAL A 678 -20.96 5.48 -0.28
N HIS A 679 -21.91 5.75 0.61
CA HIS A 679 -23.08 6.60 0.30
C HIS A 679 -22.71 8.08 0.04
N LYS A 680 -21.50 8.52 0.43
CA LYS A 680 -20.98 9.86 0.14
C LYS A 680 -20.24 9.94 -1.20
N VAL A 681 -19.94 8.80 -1.83
CA VAL A 681 -19.22 8.78 -3.10
C VAL A 681 -20.14 9.29 -4.22
N PRO A 682 -19.76 10.35 -4.97
CA PRO A 682 -20.55 10.83 -6.09
C PRO A 682 -20.51 9.81 -7.23
N THR A 683 -21.68 9.29 -7.62
CA THR A 683 -21.82 8.41 -8.79
C THR A 683 -22.10 9.23 -10.03
N ASN A 684 -21.25 9.13 -11.05
CA ASN A 684 -21.41 9.79 -12.34
C ASN A 684 -21.69 8.77 -13.47
N ILE A 685 -22.09 9.28 -14.64
CA ILE A 685 -22.48 8.41 -15.76
C ILE A 685 -21.32 7.55 -16.28
N ASP A 686 -20.08 8.03 -16.20
CA ASP A 686 -18.92 7.27 -16.67
C ASP A 686 -18.57 6.11 -15.75
N MET A 687 -18.80 6.26 -14.45
CA MET A 687 -18.74 5.18 -13.48
C MET A 687 -19.78 4.10 -13.81
N LEU A 688 -21.03 4.49 -14.07
CA LEU A 688 -22.10 3.55 -14.44
C LEU A 688 -21.80 2.82 -15.75
N ARG A 689 -21.30 3.53 -16.76
CA ARG A 689 -20.86 2.93 -18.03
C ARG A 689 -19.72 1.94 -17.85
N ALA A 690 -18.78 2.21 -16.94
CA ALA A 690 -17.71 1.27 -16.64
C ALA A 690 -18.27 -0.05 -16.06
N VAL A 691 -19.27 0.04 -15.16
CA VAL A 691 -19.98 -1.13 -14.65
C VAL A 691 -20.73 -1.86 -15.77
N GLN A 692 -21.48 -1.14 -16.62
CA GLN A 692 -22.25 -1.75 -17.72
C GLN A 692 -21.35 -2.48 -18.73
N LYS A 693 -20.16 -1.95 -19.04
CA LYS A 693 -19.22 -2.56 -19.99
C LYS A 693 -18.40 -3.72 -19.42
N SER A 694 -18.32 -3.83 -18.09
CA SER A 694 -17.44 -4.78 -17.40
C SER A 694 -17.67 -6.25 -17.81
N ALA A 695 -18.92 -6.65 -18.00
CA ALA A 695 -19.28 -8.01 -18.42
C ALA A 695 -18.73 -8.37 -19.81
N ALA A 696 -18.80 -7.42 -20.77
CA ALA A 696 -18.28 -7.63 -22.11
C ALA A 696 -16.75 -7.75 -22.12
N LEU A 697 -16.07 -6.85 -21.39
CA LEU A 697 -14.61 -6.86 -21.24
C LEU A 697 -14.11 -8.15 -20.58
N TYR A 698 -14.81 -8.63 -19.56
CA TYR A 698 -14.50 -9.90 -18.90
C TYR A 698 -14.64 -11.08 -19.85
N LYS A 699 -15.74 -11.16 -20.62
CA LYS A 699 -15.94 -12.22 -21.61
C LYS A 699 -14.85 -12.20 -22.69
N GLU A 700 -14.47 -11.03 -23.18
CA GLU A 700 -13.42 -10.88 -24.17
C GLU A 700 -12.06 -11.39 -23.64
N GLU A 701 -11.68 -11.00 -22.42
CA GLU A 701 -10.44 -11.47 -21.80
C GLU A 701 -10.49 -12.98 -21.52
N ALA A 702 -11.60 -13.51 -21.04
CA ALA A 702 -11.76 -14.95 -20.81
C ALA A 702 -11.60 -15.76 -22.11
N MET A 703 -12.15 -15.26 -23.23
CA MET A 703 -11.94 -15.88 -24.56
C MET A 703 -10.47 -15.84 -24.98
N LYS A 704 -9.79 -14.70 -24.80
CA LYS A 704 -8.35 -14.57 -25.10
C LYS A 704 -7.50 -15.52 -24.26
N MET A 705 -7.77 -15.61 -22.96
CA MET A 705 -7.06 -16.51 -22.04
C MET A 705 -7.28 -17.98 -22.39
N LYS A 706 -8.52 -18.36 -22.76
CA LYS A 706 -8.81 -19.73 -23.22
C LYS A 706 -8.10 -20.06 -24.53
N ALA A 707 -8.06 -19.13 -25.48
CA ALA A 707 -7.34 -19.30 -26.73
C ALA A 707 -5.83 -19.44 -26.52
N LEU A 708 -5.25 -18.65 -25.60
CA LEU A 708 -3.83 -18.74 -25.24
C LEU A 708 -3.50 -20.05 -24.54
N ALA A 709 -4.33 -20.49 -23.59
CA ALA A 709 -4.15 -21.76 -22.90
C ALA A 709 -4.22 -22.94 -23.88
N LEU A 710 -5.16 -22.90 -24.83
CA LEU A 710 -5.26 -23.91 -25.88
C LEU A 710 -4.01 -23.90 -26.79
N ALA A 711 -3.50 -22.73 -27.17
CA ALA A 711 -2.28 -22.61 -27.96
C ALA A 711 -1.06 -23.15 -27.21
N GLN A 712 -0.93 -22.87 -25.91
CA GLN A 712 0.15 -23.40 -25.09
C GLN A 712 0.05 -24.91 -24.90
N GLN A 713 -1.16 -25.43 -24.71
CA GLN A 713 -1.39 -26.87 -24.62
C GLN A 713 -0.97 -27.56 -25.93
N GLN A 714 -1.36 -27.02 -27.07
CA GLN A 714 -0.95 -27.54 -28.39
C GLN A 714 0.57 -27.48 -28.58
N GLU A 715 1.24 -26.40 -28.14
CA GLU A 715 2.70 -26.30 -28.19
C GLU A 715 3.37 -27.34 -27.29
N ASN A 716 2.86 -27.54 -26.07
CA ASN A 716 3.37 -28.54 -25.13
C ASN A 716 3.16 -29.98 -25.64
N GLU A 717 2.00 -30.29 -26.23
CA GLU A 717 1.71 -31.58 -26.86
C GLU A 717 2.65 -31.85 -28.05
N GLN A 718 2.93 -30.82 -28.86
CA GLN A 718 3.91 -30.92 -29.96
C GLN A 718 5.33 -31.17 -29.44
N LEU A 719 5.75 -30.46 -28.39
CA LEU A 719 7.05 -30.67 -27.73
C LEU A 719 7.16 -32.10 -27.19
N GLN A 720 6.15 -32.59 -26.47
CA GLN A 720 6.12 -33.95 -25.94
C GLN A 720 6.15 -35.02 -27.06
N HIS A 721 5.42 -34.81 -28.15
CA HIS A 721 5.45 -35.71 -29.30
C HIS A 721 6.85 -35.79 -29.92
N MET A 722 7.48 -34.62 -30.16
CA MET A 722 8.83 -34.55 -30.70
C MET A 722 9.87 -35.21 -29.77
N GLU A 723 9.79 -34.99 -28.46
CA GLU A 723 10.66 -35.65 -27.48
C GLU A 723 10.48 -37.17 -27.48
N THR A 724 9.23 -37.63 -27.60
CA THR A 724 8.91 -39.06 -27.67
C THR A 724 9.44 -39.70 -28.96
N GLU A 725 9.32 -39.04 -30.11
CA GLU A 725 9.91 -39.51 -31.37
C GLU A 725 11.43 -39.54 -31.34
N LYS A 726 12.08 -38.51 -30.78
CA LYS A 726 13.53 -38.49 -30.58
C LYS A 726 14.00 -39.66 -29.72
N ARG A 727 13.28 -39.95 -28.64
CA ARG A 727 13.59 -41.09 -27.78
C ARG A 727 13.44 -42.42 -28.51
N LYS A 728 12.37 -42.63 -29.28
CA LYS A 728 12.16 -43.84 -30.10
C LYS A 728 13.28 -44.04 -31.13
N LEU A 729 13.68 -42.97 -31.84
CA LEU A 729 14.77 -43.04 -32.82
C LEU A 729 16.11 -43.35 -32.14
N SER A 730 16.37 -42.80 -30.95
CA SER A 730 17.57 -43.11 -30.17
C SER A 730 17.59 -44.56 -29.67
N GLU A 731 16.45 -45.10 -29.23
CA GLU A 731 16.33 -46.50 -28.82
C GLU A 731 16.56 -47.45 -30.01
N GLN A 732 15.98 -47.14 -31.18
CA GLN A 732 16.19 -47.91 -32.43
C GLN A 732 17.66 -47.87 -32.90
N GLU A 733 18.32 -46.72 -32.82
CA GLU A 733 19.74 -46.57 -33.15
C GLU A 733 20.60 -47.46 -32.24
N GLN A 734 20.33 -47.46 -30.93
CA GLN A 734 21.06 -48.29 -29.96
C GLN A 734 20.86 -49.79 -30.22
N GLU A 735 19.64 -50.22 -30.55
CA GLU A 735 19.36 -51.63 -30.86
C GLU A 735 20.13 -52.10 -32.10
N GLN A 736 20.14 -51.28 -33.17
CA GLN A 736 20.86 -51.60 -34.39
C GLN A 736 22.38 -51.58 -34.19
N MET A 737 22.90 -50.64 -33.40
CA MET A 737 24.31 -50.60 -33.01
C MET A 737 24.71 -51.85 -32.21
N LEU A 738 23.83 -52.38 -31.36
CA LEU A 738 24.08 -53.62 -30.63
C LEU A 738 24.14 -54.83 -31.56
N LYS A 739 23.21 -54.92 -32.54
CA LYS A 739 23.24 -55.96 -33.58
C LYS A 739 24.53 -55.90 -34.40
N TYR A 740 24.95 -54.70 -34.80
CA TYR A 740 26.22 -54.48 -35.51
C TYR A 740 27.42 -54.96 -34.70
N LYS A 741 27.50 -54.62 -33.40
CA LYS A 741 28.60 -55.08 -32.52
C LYS A 741 28.65 -56.61 -32.39
N LYS A 742 27.49 -57.29 -32.34
CA LYS A 742 27.43 -58.76 -32.32
C LYS A 742 28.00 -59.34 -33.61
N LEU A 743 27.55 -58.86 -34.77
CA LEU A 743 28.09 -59.29 -36.06
C LEU A 743 29.58 -58.99 -36.21
N GLN A 744 30.07 -57.87 -35.69
CA GLN A 744 31.50 -57.53 -35.69
C GLN A 744 32.32 -58.54 -34.86
N SER A 745 31.77 -59.02 -33.74
CA SER A 745 32.41 -60.08 -32.94
C SER A 745 32.42 -61.41 -33.68
N GLU A 746 31.33 -61.76 -34.37
CA GLU A 746 31.24 -62.97 -35.21
C GLU A 746 32.16 -62.91 -36.43
N HIS A 747 32.29 -61.74 -37.05
CA HIS A 747 33.24 -61.46 -38.12
C HIS A 747 34.67 -61.72 -37.64
N LYS A 748 35.03 -61.22 -36.45
CA LYS A 748 36.36 -61.44 -35.86
C LYS A 748 36.63 -62.92 -35.61
N ILE A 749 35.65 -63.67 -35.13
CA ILE A 749 35.78 -65.13 -34.94
C ILE A 749 35.94 -65.84 -36.30
N ALA A 750 35.15 -65.48 -37.30
CA ALA A 750 35.25 -66.04 -38.65
C ALA A 750 36.62 -65.75 -39.31
N GLN A 751 37.18 -64.56 -39.08
CA GLN A 751 38.52 -64.20 -39.51
C GLN A 751 39.60 -65.05 -38.83
N LEU A 752 39.51 -65.24 -37.51
CA LEU A 752 40.44 -66.10 -36.77
C LEU A 752 40.41 -67.55 -37.28
N LEU A 753 39.22 -68.08 -37.59
CA LEU A 753 39.07 -69.42 -38.19
C LEU A 753 39.69 -69.51 -39.60
N LEU A 754 39.65 -68.42 -40.36
CA LEU A 754 40.33 -68.35 -41.67
C LEU A 754 41.84 -68.29 -41.53
N ASP A 755 42.35 -67.50 -40.59
CA ASP A 755 43.78 -67.40 -40.32
C ASP A 755 44.32 -68.74 -39.82
N GLU A 756 43.58 -69.43 -38.93
CA GLU A 756 43.90 -70.79 -38.48
C GLU A 756 43.84 -71.80 -39.65
N GLY A 757 42.82 -71.71 -40.50
CA GLY A 757 42.70 -72.53 -41.71
C GLY A 757 43.86 -72.33 -42.68
N ASN A 758 44.30 -71.09 -42.90
CA ASN A 758 45.47 -70.74 -43.71
C ASN A 758 46.75 -71.31 -43.10
N GLN A 759 46.94 -71.16 -41.80
CA GLN A 759 48.11 -71.68 -41.10
C GLN A 759 48.17 -73.20 -41.11
N ARG A 760 47.02 -73.89 -40.99
CA ARG A 760 46.93 -75.34 -41.19
C ARG A 760 47.34 -75.72 -42.61
N ILE A 761 46.82 -75.05 -43.64
CA ILE A 761 47.22 -75.32 -45.04
C ILE A 761 48.74 -75.22 -45.22
N GLU A 762 49.37 -74.14 -44.73
CA GLU A 762 50.83 -73.99 -44.81
C GLU A 762 51.59 -75.10 -44.09
N ASN A 763 51.10 -75.54 -42.92
CA ASN A 763 51.72 -76.60 -42.14
C ASN A 763 51.53 -77.99 -42.77
N SER A 764 50.35 -78.30 -43.31
CA SER A 764 50.07 -79.58 -43.99
C SER A 764 50.85 -79.69 -45.30
N LEU A 765 51.04 -78.57 -46.04
CA LEU A 765 51.91 -78.51 -47.22
C LEU A 765 53.38 -78.80 -46.88
N LYS A 766 53.88 -78.31 -45.75
CA LYS A 766 55.25 -78.59 -45.27
C LYS A 766 55.45 -80.05 -44.83
N LYS A 767 54.40 -80.73 -44.35
CA LYS A 767 54.45 -82.09 -43.79
C LYS A 767 54.02 -83.19 -44.78
N GLY A 768 53.42 -82.84 -45.92
CA GLY A 768 52.92 -83.81 -46.91
C GLY A 768 51.62 -84.53 -46.53
N ASP A 769 50.85 -84.01 -45.57
CA ASP A 769 49.59 -84.60 -45.11
C ASP A 769 48.39 -84.11 -45.94
N LEU A 770 48.01 -84.90 -46.95
CA LEU A 770 46.92 -84.59 -47.88
C LEU A 770 45.53 -84.59 -47.22
N ALA A 771 45.33 -85.31 -46.12
CA ALA A 771 44.03 -85.40 -45.44
C ALA A 771 43.74 -84.13 -44.63
N ASP A 772 44.74 -83.64 -43.87
CA ASP A 772 44.63 -82.39 -43.12
C ASP A 772 44.57 -81.16 -44.05
N LEU A 773 45.25 -81.22 -45.21
CA LEU A 773 45.13 -80.19 -46.26
C LEU A 773 43.67 -80.05 -46.78
N HIS A 774 42.99 -81.18 -47.01
CA HIS A 774 41.61 -81.17 -47.50
C HIS A 774 40.64 -80.62 -46.45
N ALA A 775 40.84 -80.97 -45.18
CA ALA A 775 40.06 -80.45 -44.06
C ALA A 775 40.29 -78.94 -43.85
N ALA A 776 41.54 -78.47 -43.95
CA ALA A 776 41.89 -77.06 -43.83
C ALA A 776 41.34 -76.22 -45.01
N TYR A 777 41.36 -76.76 -46.24
CA TYR A 777 40.73 -76.12 -47.40
C TYR A 777 39.21 -76.02 -47.27
N ALA A 778 38.55 -77.06 -46.75
CA ALA A 778 37.11 -77.04 -46.46
C ALA A 778 36.74 -76.00 -45.38
N LEU A 779 37.56 -75.89 -44.32
CA LEU A 779 37.43 -74.85 -43.29
C LEU A 779 37.56 -73.45 -43.87
N ASN A 780 38.56 -73.23 -44.73
CA ASN A 780 38.81 -71.95 -45.38
C ASN A 780 37.65 -71.54 -46.30
N LYS A 781 37.17 -72.47 -47.13
CA LYS A 781 36.01 -72.25 -48.01
C LYS A 781 34.74 -71.93 -47.21
N SER A 782 34.52 -72.60 -46.08
CA SER A 782 33.39 -72.33 -45.18
C SER A 782 33.53 -70.97 -44.47
N GLY A 783 34.73 -70.62 -44.02
CA GLY A 783 35.03 -69.32 -43.40
C GLY A 783 34.81 -68.15 -44.36
N ILE A 784 35.26 -68.26 -45.62
CA ILE A 784 35.08 -67.23 -46.66
C ILE A 784 33.59 -67.02 -46.95
N LYS A 785 32.82 -68.12 -47.02
CA LYS A 785 31.37 -68.03 -47.24
C LYS A 785 30.68 -67.35 -46.05
N LYS A 786 31.09 -67.65 -44.82
CA LYS A 786 30.54 -67.05 -43.60
C LYS A 786 30.88 -65.56 -43.49
N LEU A 787 32.11 -65.16 -43.83
CA LEU A 787 32.51 -63.75 -43.87
C LEU A 787 31.67 -62.94 -44.86
N LYS A 788 31.48 -63.45 -46.09
CA LYS A 788 30.66 -62.75 -47.10
C LYS A 788 29.24 -62.47 -46.61
N VAL A 789 28.61 -63.42 -45.93
CA VAL A 789 27.26 -63.25 -45.37
C VAL A 789 27.27 -62.20 -44.26
N ILE A 790 28.25 -62.25 -43.35
CA ILE A 790 28.38 -61.27 -42.26
C ILE A 790 28.64 -59.86 -42.82
N ASP A 791 29.48 -59.70 -43.83
CA ASP A 791 29.78 -58.42 -44.47
C ASP A 791 28.55 -57.80 -45.16
N GLU A 792 27.74 -58.63 -45.83
CA GLU A 792 26.47 -58.21 -46.44
C GLU A 792 25.47 -57.73 -45.38
N GLU A 793 25.35 -58.46 -44.26
CA GLU A 793 24.48 -58.08 -43.14
C GLU A 793 24.97 -56.83 -42.41
N MET A 794 26.28 -56.70 -42.16
CA MET A 794 26.88 -55.51 -41.55
C MET A 794 26.67 -54.27 -42.43
N THR A 795 26.81 -54.41 -43.75
CA THR A 795 26.54 -53.32 -44.71
C THR A 795 25.08 -52.90 -44.68
N LYS A 796 24.15 -53.85 -44.55
CA LYS A 796 22.71 -53.57 -44.44
C LYS A 796 22.39 -52.81 -43.15
N ILE A 797 22.89 -53.27 -42.00
CA ILE A 797 22.65 -52.60 -40.71
C ILE A 797 23.26 -51.20 -40.67
N MET A 798 24.44 -50.99 -41.26
CA MET A 798 25.03 -49.65 -41.38
C MET A 798 24.16 -48.68 -42.18
N LYS A 799 23.52 -49.14 -43.25
CA LYS A 799 22.56 -48.32 -44.02
C LYS A 799 21.33 -47.97 -43.18
N GLU A 800 20.83 -48.90 -42.37
CA GLU A 800 19.70 -48.67 -41.45
C GLU A 800 20.07 -47.65 -40.36
N ILE A 801 21.26 -47.77 -39.73
CA ILE A 801 21.77 -46.81 -38.74
C ILE A 801 21.90 -45.42 -39.36
N SER A 802 22.49 -45.31 -40.56
CA SER A 802 22.64 -44.03 -41.25
C SER A 802 21.28 -43.37 -41.55
N ALA A 803 20.28 -44.16 -41.96
CA ALA A 803 18.92 -43.66 -42.19
C ALA A 803 18.24 -43.18 -40.89
N ILE A 804 18.45 -43.87 -39.76
CA ILE A 804 17.95 -43.46 -38.45
C ILE A 804 18.63 -42.16 -37.99
N GLN A 805 19.95 -42.05 -38.16
CA GLN A 805 20.71 -40.84 -37.83
C GLN A 805 20.28 -39.63 -38.65
N GLN A 806 19.99 -39.81 -39.95
CA GLN A 806 19.44 -38.75 -40.78
C GLN A 806 18.05 -38.29 -40.31
N LYS A 807 17.15 -39.23 -40.00
CA LYS A 807 15.82 -38.91 -39.44
C LYS A 807 15.91 -38.17 -38.11
N ARG A 808 16.83 -38.58 -37.25
CA ARG A 808 17.10 -37.93 -35.96
C ARG A 808 17.65 -36.52 -36.14
N ALA A 809 18.64 -36.34 -37.02
CA ALA A 809 19.20 -35.02 -37.33
C ALA A 809 18.15 -34.08 -37.95
N GLN A 810 17.21 -34.60 -38.72
CA GLN A 810 16.08 -33.83 -39.26
C GLN A 810 15.11 -33.41 -38.13
N ALA A 811 14.76 -34.32 -37.22
CA ALA A 811 13.95 -34.02 -36.04
C ALA A 811 14.64 -33.06 -35.04
N GLU A 812 15.97 -32.93 -35.09
CA GLU A 812 16.73 -31.95 -34.30
C GLU A 812 16.80 -30.56 -34.97
N ARG A 813 16.65 -30.48 -36.30
CA ARG A 813 16.73 -29.23 -37.07
C ARG A 813 15.40 -28.54 -37.31
N GLU A 814 14.26 -29.20 -37.12
CA GLU A 814 12.95 -28.57 -37.20
C GLU A 814 12.57 -27.96 -35.84
N PRO A 815 12.69 -26.64 -35.63
CA PRO A 815 12.08 -26.02 -34.47
C PRO A 815 10.55 -26.13 -34.59
N PRO A 816 9.81 -26.17 -33.45
CA PRO A 816 8.36 -26.05 -33.51
C PRO A 816 8.02 -24.80 -34.33
N LYS A 817 7.11 -24.94 -35.30
CA LYS A 817 6.62 -23.82 -36.10
C LYS A 817 6.02 -22.80 -35.14
N LYS A 818 6.82 -21.80 -34.74
CA LYS A 818 6.35 -20.64 -33.98
C LYS A 818 5.31 -19.94 -34.84
N LYS A 819 4.03 -20.30 -34.68
CA LYS A 819 2.94 -19.39 -35.07
C LYS A 819 3.24 -18.11 -34.30
N ARG A 820 3.40 -17.00 -35.06
CA ARG A 820 3.78 -15.66 -34.58
C ARG A 820 3.38 -15.49 -33.11
N LYS A 821 4.36 -15.21 -32.24
CA LYS A 821 4.10 -14.78 -30.87
C LYS A 821 2.94 -13.77 -30.89
N LEU A 822 1.80 -14.15 -30.33
CA LEU A 822 0.87 -13.17 -29.78
C LEU A 822 1.58 -12.60 -28.56
N THR A 823 2.55 -11.73 -28.79
CA THR A 823 3.11 -10.89 -27.74
C THR A 823 1.94 -10.10 -27.17
N VAL A 824 1.68 -10.30 -25.88
CA VAL A 824 0.98 -9.31 -25.07
C VAL A 824 1.90 -8.09 -25.06
N GLU A 825 1.78 -7.23 -26.06
CA GLU A 825 2.07 -5.82 -25.82
C GLU A 825 1.04 -5.35 -24.78
N PRO A 826 1.46 -4.66 -23.71
CA PRO A 826 0.50 -3.92 -22.90
C PRO A 826 -0.26 -3.02 -23.85
N VAL A 827 -1.58 -2.97 -23.70
CA VAL A 827 -2.51 -2.24 -24.57
C VAL A 827 -2.03 -0.79 -24.73
N LEU A 828 -1.23 -0.54 -25.77
CA LEU A 828 -1.05 0.77 -26.36
C LEU A 828 -2.38 1.04 -27.06
N THR A 829 -3.18 1.91 -26.47
CA THR A 829 -4.30 2.53 -27.17
C THR A 829 -3.72 3.33 -28.34
N ARG A 830 -3.55 2.68 -29.49
CA ARG A 830 -3.51 3.36 -30.80
C ARG A 830 -4.89 3.96 -31.04
N ASN A 831 -5.08 5.19 -30.60
CA ASN A 831 -5.99 6.10 -31.25
C ASN A 831 -5.15 6.93 -32.21
N GLU A 832 -5.13 6.55 -33.49
CA GLU A 832 -4.75 7.47 -34.55
C GLU A 832 -5.91 7.64 -35.52
N HIS A 833 -6.31 8.92 -35.61
CA HIS A 833 -6.81 9.64 -36.77
C HIS A 833 -8.09 9.15 -37.46
N ILE A 834 -9.11 10.01 -37.45
CA ILE A 834 -9.73 10.63 -38.63
C ILE A 834 -10.61 11.79 -38.14
N TYR A 835 -10.20 13.02 -38.42
CA TYR A 835 -11.01 14.01 -39.13
C TYR A 835 -10.03 14.90 -39.89
N GLY A 836 -10.21 14.95 -41.21
CA GLY A 836 -9.36 15.67 -42.14
C GLY A 836 -9.80 17.11 -42.39
N ASN A 837 -8.92 17.76 -43.16
CA ASN A 837 -8.83 19.14 -43.63
C ASN A 837 -8.25 20.16 -42.65
#